data_AF-A0AAV3H2Y5-F1
#
_entry.id   AF-A0AAV3H2Y5-F1
#
_cell.length_a   1.000
_cell.length_b   1.000
_cell.length_c   1.000
_cell.angle_alpha   90.00
_cell.angle_beta   90.00
_cell.angle_gamma   90.00
#
_symmetry.space_group_name_H-M   'P 1'
#
loop_
_entity.id
_entity.type
_entity.pdbx_description
1 polymer ?
#
loop_
_entity_poly.entity_id
_entity_poly.type
_entity_poly.pdbx_seq_one_letter_code
_entity_poly.pdbx_strand_id
1 'polypeptide(L)'
;MTNHWVDIKNANLVVVMGGNAAEAHPVGFRWAMEAKIHNGAKLIVIDPRFTRTAAVADYYAPIRSGTDIAFLSGVLLYLLNNEKFNREYTEAYTNASLIVREDYGFEDGLFTGYDAEKRKYDKSSWTYELDENGFAKRDTTLQHPRCVWNLLKQHVSRYTPDVVENICGTPKDAFLKVCEYIAETSAHDKTASFLYALGWTQHSVGAQNIRTMAMIQLLLGNMGMAGGGVNALRGHSNIQGLTDLGLLSQSLPGYMTLPSEKQTDLQTYLTANTPKPLLEGQGNYWGNYPKFFVSMMKAFFGDKATAENSWGFDWLPKWDKGYDVLQYFEMMKEGKVNGYICQGFNPVASFPNKNKVISCLSKLKFLVTIDPLNTETSNFWQNHGELNEVDSSKIQTEVFRLPSTCFAEENGSIVNSGRWLQWHWKGADAPGIALTDGEILSGIFLRLRKMYAEQGGANPDQVLNMTWNYAIPHEPKSEEVAMESNGKALADITDPATGAVIVKKGQQLSSFAQLRDDGTTSCGCWIFAGSWTPEGNQMARRDNADPSGLGNTLGWAWAWPLNRRILYNRASADPQGNPWDPKRQLLKWDGTKWTGWDIPDYSAAPPGSGVGPFIMQQEGMGRLFALDKMAEGPFPEHYEPFETPLGTNPLHPNVISNPAARIFKDDAEALGKADKFPYVGTTYRLTEHFHYWTKHALLNAILQPEQFVEIGESLANKLGIAQGDTVKVSSNRGYIKAKAVVTKRIRTLKANGKDIDTIGIPIHWGYEGVAKKGFIANTLTPFVGDANTQTPEFKSFLVNVEKV
;
A
#
# COMPACT_ATOMS: atom_id res chain seq x y z
N MET A 1 4.71 2.94 -6.12
CA MET A 1 4.67 3.56 -7.44
C MET A 1 5.21 2.58 -8.45
N THR A 2 4.61 2.55 -9.63
CA THR A 2 5.22 1.90 -10.80
C THR A 2 6.35 2.74 -11.36
N ASN A 3 6.22 4.07 -11.28
CA ASN A 3 7.21 5.03 -11.74
C ASN A 3 7.92 5.67 -10.52
N HIS A 4 8.42 6.90 -10.65
CA HIS A 4 9.07 7.66 -9.58
C HIS A 4 8.73 9.15 -9.63
N TRP A 5 9.16 9.91 -8.61
CA TRP A 5 8.75 11.31 -8.40
C TRP A 5 9.01 12.24 -9.59
N VAL A 6 10.25 12.26 -10.10
CA VAL A 6 10.65 13.17 -11.18
C VAL A 6 9.90 12.87 -12.49
N ASP A 7 9.60 11.60 -12.76
CA ASP A 7 8.93 11.16 -13.99
C ASP A 7 7.52 11.75 -14.16
N ILE A 8 6.86 12.17 -13.06
CA ILE A 8 5.56 12.86 -13.10
C ILE A 8 5.60 14.08 -14.03
N LYS A 9 6.75 14.75 -14.16
CA LYS A 9 6.92 15.92 -15.03
C LYS A 9 6.60 15.65 -16.51
N ASN A 10 6.67 14.38 -16.94
CA ASN A 10 6.47 13.97 -18.32
C ASN A 10 4.99 13.72 -18.65
N ALA A 11 4.08 13.81 -17.66
CA ALA A 11 2.65 13.53 -17.85
C ALA A 11 1.96 14.60 -18.72
N ASN A 12 0.89 14.21 -19.42
CA ASN A 12 -0.02 15.14 -20.11
C ASN A 12 -1.29 15.43 -19.29
N LEU A 13 -1.66 14.51 -18.41
CA LEU A 13 -2.68 14.68 -17.40
C LEU A 13 -2.15 14.20 -16.06
N VAL A 14 -2.27 15.02 -15.03
CA VAL A 14 -2.04 14.61 -13.64
C VAL A 14 -3.40 14.49 -12.96
N VAL A 15 -3.72 13.29 -12.46
CA VAL A 15 -4.96 13.01 -11.75
C VAL A 15 -4.65 12.81 -10.28
N VAL A 16 -5.11 13.71 -9.42
CA VAL A 16 -5.04 13.55 -7.97
C VAL A 16 -6.43 13.17 -7.45
N MET A 17 -6.61 11.88 -7.18
CA MET A 17 -7.84 11.31 -6.65
C MET A 17 -7.46 10.26 -5.61
N GLY A 18 -8.19 10.19 -4.50
CA GLY A 18 -7.80 9.34 -3.38
C GLY A 18 -6.49 9.79 -2.68
N GLY A 19 -6.10 11.06 -2.85
CA GLY A 19 -4.88 11.64 -2.30
C GLY A 19 -4.92 13.17 -2.30
N ASN A 20 -3.96 13.79 -1.61
CA ASN A 20 -3.82 15.25 -1.53
C ASN A 20 -2.33 15.60 -1.59
N ALA A 21 -1.73 15.47 -2.77
CA ALA A 21 -0.28 15.45 -2.94
C ALA A 21 0.41 16.77 -2.56
N ALA A 22 -0.23 17.92 -2.76
CA ALA A 22 0.34 19.22 -2.35
C ALA A 22 0.50 19.35 -0.82
N GLU A 23 -0.24 18.55 -0.04
CA GLU A 23 -0.15 18.55 1.42
C GLU A 23 0.63 17.35 1.95
N ALA A 24 0.36 16.15 1.43
CA ALA A 24 0.97 14.93 1.91
C ALA A 24 2.38 14.68 1.33
N HIS A 25 2.68 15.24 0.14
CA HIS A 25 3.92 15.00 -0.60
C HIS A 25 4.42 16.27 -1.31
N PRO A 26 4.53 17.42 -0.63
CA PRO A 26 4.68 18.74 -1.27
C PRO A 26 5.90 18.83 -2.20
N VAL A 27 7.05 18.27 -1.80
CA VAL A 27 8.28 18.30 -2.62
C VAL A 27 8.16 17.40 -3.84
N GLY A 28 7.57 16.21 -3.69
CA GLY A 28 7.29 15.32 -4.83
C GLY A 28 6.27 15.93 -5.79
N PHE A 29 5.30 16.68 -5.26
CA PHE A 29 4.28 17.38 -6.03
C PHE A 29 4.82 18.53 -6.90
N ARG A 30 6.05 19.00 -6.64
CA ARG A 30 6.77 19.89 -7.58
C ARG A 30 6.70 19.35 -9.00
N TRP A 31 6.89 18.05 -9.21
CA TRP A 31 6.93 17.47 -10.55
C TRP A 31 5.57 17.40 -11.25
N ALA A 32 4.47 17.39 -10.49
CA ALA A 32 3.14 17.62 -11.06
C ALA A 32 2.97 19.07 -11.53
N MET A 33 3.53 20.03 -10.79
CA MET A 33 3.55 21.43 -11.20
C MET A 33 4.47 21.68 -12.40
N GLU A 34 5.61 21.00 -12.48
CA GLU A 34 6.51 21.05 -13.65
C GLU A 34 5.80 20.50 -14.90
N ALA A 35 5.06 19.38 -14.77
CA ALA A 35 4.22 18.89 -15.86
C ALA A 35 3.20 19.94 -16.31
N LYS A 36 2.51 20.58 -15.35
CA LYS A 36 1.51 21.61 -15.64
C LYS A 36 2.12 22.85 -16.32
N ILE A 37 3.16 23.42 -15.71
CA ILE A 37 3.72 24.72 -16.10
C ILE A 37 4.57 24.60 -17.36
N HIS A 38 5.35 23.52 -17.48
CA HIS A 38 6.36 23.41 -18.53
C HIS A 38 6.07 22.33 -19.58
N ASN A 39 5.23 21.33 -19.27
CA ASN A 39 4.81 20.30 -20.23
C ASN A 39 3.35 20.48 -20.72
N GLY A 40 2.66 21.55 -20.29
CA GLY A 40 1.28 21.84 -20.67
C GLY A 40 0.26 20.83 -20.16
N ALA A 41 0.61 20.07 -19.12
CA ALA A 41 -0.29 19.07 -18.54
C ALA A 41 -1.50 19.74 -17.87
N LYS A 42 -2.65 19.09 -17.93
CA LYS A 42 -3.78 19.45 -17.05
C LYS A 42 -3.60 18.77 -15.70
N LEU A 43 -3.88 19.48 -14.61
CA LEU A 43 -3.99 18.92 -13.27
C LEU A 43 -5.46 18.89 -12.85
N ILE A 44 -5.97 17.71 -12.51
CA ILE A 44 -7.34 17.56 -12.01
C ILE A 44 -7.36 16.96 -10.61
N VAL A 45 -8.31 17.42 -9.79
CA VAL A 45 -8.50 16.95 -8.41
C VAL A 45 -9.94 16.45 -8.24
N ILE A 46 -10.06 15.23 -7.73
CA ILE A 46 -11.35 14.63 -7.35
C ILE A 46 -11.29 14.29 -5.86
N ASP A 47 -11.97 15.09 -5.02
CA ASP A 47 -11.88 15.01 -3.56
C ASP A 47 -13.17 15.57 -2.91
N PRO A 48 -13.65 15.01 -1.77
CA PRO A 48 -14.77 15.57 -1.01
C PRO A 48 -14.56 17.02 -0.55
N ARG A 49 -13.31 17.50 -0.54
CA ARG A 49 -12.91 18.84 -0.12
C ARG A 49 -12.16 19.56 -1.23
N PHE A 50 -12.34 20.86 -1.30
CA PHE A 50 -11.43 21.72 -2.05
C PHE A 50 -10.13 21.90 -1.23
N THR A 51 -9.11 21.12 -1.56
CA THR A 51 -7.82 21.06 -0.85
C THR A 51 -6.80 22.10 -1.36
N ARG A 52 -5.61 22.16 -0.75
CA ARG A 52 -4.49 22.95 -1.31
C ARG A 52 -4.03 22.42 -2.67
N THR A 53 -4.21 21.13 -2.95
CA THR A 53 -4.00 20.60 -4.31
C THR A 53 -5.05 21.14 -5.27
N ALA A 54 -6.34 21.19 -4.88
CA ALA A 54 -7.41 21.74 -5.71
C ALA A 54 -7.20 23.23 -6.03
N ALA A 55 -6.59 23.99 -5.11
CA ALA A 55 -6.28 25.41 -5.32
C ALA A 55 -5.35 25.68 -6.51
N VAL A 56 -4.57 24.71 -6.95
CA VAL A 56 -3.68 24.82 -8.12
C VAL A 56 -4.11 23.91 -9.28
N ALA A 57 -5.24 23.22 -9.17
CA ALA A 57 -5.78 22.36 -10.21
C ALA A 57 -6.42 23.19 -11.33
N ASP A 58 -6.40 22.66 -12.55
CA ASP A 58 -7.17 23.19 -13.68
C ASP A 58 -8.64 22.80 -13.60
N TYR A 59 -8.95 21.70 -12.91
CA TYR A 59 -10.31 21.26 -12.67
C TYR A 59 -10.47 20.57 -11.31
N TYR A 60 -11.58 20.86 -10.64
CA TYR A 60 -11.96 20.21 -9.38
C TYR A 60 -13.37 19.63 -9.51
N ALA A 61 -13.51 18.36 -9.15
CA ALA A 61 -14.80 17.68 -9.04
C ALA A 61 -15.00 17.18 -7.60
N PRO A 62 -16.12 17.50 -6.93
CA PRO A 62 -16.41 16.94 -5.62
C PRO A 62 -16.86 15.48 -5.75
N ILE A 63 -16.57 14.68 -4.73
CA ILE A 63 -17.03 13.29 -4.62
C ILE A 63 -17.38 12.97 -3.16
N ARG A 64 -18.43 12.20 -2.91
CA ARG A 64 -18.72 11.69 -1.56
C ARG A 64 -17.67 10.66 -1.13
N SER A 65 -17.27 10.69 0.13
CA SER A 65 -16.31 9.70 0.65
C SER A 65 -16.87 8.27 0.60
N GLY A 66 -16.11 7.33 0.05
CA GLY A 66 -16.50 5.92 -0.05
C GLY A 66 -17.29 5.56 -1.31
N THR A 67 -17.25 6.40 -2.36
CA THR A 67 -17.96 6.16 -3.63
C THR A 67 -17.03 6.13 -4.85
N ASP A 68 -15.71 5.99 -4.63
CA ASP A 68 -14.71 6.05 -5.69
C ASP A 68 -14.90 4.95 -6.74
N ILE A 69 -15.29 3.73 -6.35
CA ILE A 69 -15.58 2.64 -7.31
C ILE A 69 -16.71 3.05 -8.27
N ALA A 70 -17.81 3.64 -7.78
CA ALA A 70 -18.90 4.06 -8.66
C ALA A 70 -18.42 5.10 -9.68
N PHE A 71 -17.64 6.09 -9.24
CA PHE A 71 -17.03 7.09 -10.13
C PHE A 71 -16.11 6.44 -11.17
N LEU A 72 -15.13 5.63 -10.73
CA LEU A 72 -14.10 5.05 -11.60
C LEU A 72 -14.70 4.00 -12.56
N SER A 73 -15.69 3.22 -12.13
CA SER A 73 -16.42 2.30 -13.00
C SER A 73 -17.24 3.04 -14.04
N GLY A 74 -17.77 4.23 -13.70
CA GLY A 74 -18.35 5.14 -14.69
C GLY A 74 -17.33 5.63 -15.71
N VAL A 75 -16.08 5.91 -15.29
CA VAL A 75 -15.00 6.25 -16.23
C VAL A 75 -14.72 5.07 -17.16
N LEU A 76 -14.61 3.85 -16.64
CA LEU A 76 -14.45 2.64 -17.47
C LEU A 76 -15.58 2.52 -18.51
N LEU A 77 -16.83 2.68 -18.08
CA LEU A 77 -17.98 2.65 -19.00
C LEU A 77 -17.88 3.74 -20.07
N TYR A 78 -17.52 4.97 -19.69
CA TYR A 78 -17.34 6.07 -20.64
C TYR A 78 -16.25 5.74 -21.67
N LEU A 79 -15.09 5.24 -21.24
CA LEU A 79 -14.00 4.88 -22.15
C LEU A 79 -14.42 3.79 -23.14
N LEU A 80 -15.15 2.77 -22.66
CA LEU A 80 -15.64 1.66 -23.49
C LEU A 80 -16.70 2.12 -24.50
N ASN A 81 -17.66 2.94 -24.08
CA ASN A 81 -18.75 3.41 -24.95
C ASN A 81 -18.27 4.40 -26.03
N ASN A 82 -17.18 5.14 -25.77
CA ASN A 82 -16.63 6.13 -26.70
C ASN A 82 -15.41 5.62 -27.47
N GLU A 83 -15.08 4.33 -27.33
CA GLU A 83 -13.88 3.71 -27.91
C GLU A 83 -12.58 4.48 -27.58
N LYS A 84 -12.49 5.00 -26.35
CA LYS A 84 -11.35 5.76 -25.83
C LYS A 84 -10.42 4.86 -25.02
N PHE A 85 -9.81 3.90 -25.70
CA PHE A 85 -8.80 3.01 -25.14
C PHE A 85 -7.73 2.74 -26.19
N ASN A 86 -6.51 2.43 -25.75
CA ASN A 86 -5.45 1.98 -26.64
C ASN A 86 -5.72 0.50 -26.97
N ARG A 87 -6.28 0.26 -28.17
CA ARG A 87 -6.71 -1.08 -28.61
C ARG A 87 -5.53 -2.05 -28.71
N GLU A 88 -4.45 -1.65 -29.36
CA GLU A 88 -3.28 -2.50 -29.58
C GLU A 88 -2.63 -2.89 -28.23
N TYR A 89 -2.48 -1.92 -27.32
CA TYR A 89 -2.03 -2.18 -25.96
C TYR A 89 -2.97 -3.15 -25.22
N THR A 90 -4.27 -2.90 -25.30
CA THR A 90 -5.28 -3.71 -24.58
C THR A 90 -5.26 -5.15 -25.05
N GLU A 91 -5.24 -5.38 -26.37
CA GLU A 91 -5.23 -6.71 -26.98
C GLU A 91 -3.92 -7.47 -26.71
N ALA A 92 -2.78 -6.77 -26.73
CA ALA A 92 -1.47 -7.38 -26.58
C ALA A 92 -1.05 -7.61 -25.11
N TYR A 93 -1.33 -6.63 -24.23
CA TYR A 93 -0.69 -6.56 -22.90
C TYR A 93 -1.65 -6.77 -21.73
N THR A 94 -2.95 -6.88 -21.99
CA THR A 94 -3.93 -7.17 -20.95
C THR A 94 -4.56 -8.54 -21.15
N ASN A 95 -5.19 -9.05 -20.10
CA ASN A 95 -5.92 -10.31 -20.19
C ASN A 95 -7.28 -10.22 -20.90
N ALA A 96 -7.57 -9.14 -21.64
CA ALA A 96 -8.85 -8.92 -22.33
C ALA A 96 -9.32 -10.09 -23.21
N SER A 97 -8.38 -10.78 -23.86
CA SER A 97 -8.65 -11.92 -24.76
C SER A 97 -8.83 -13.26 -24.05
N LEU A 98 -8.48 -13.38 -22.77
CA LEU A 98 -8.55 -14.67 -22.07
C LEU A 98 -10.01 -15.02 -21.74
N ILE A 99 -10.34 -16.31 -21.84
CA ILE A 99 -11.69 -16.84 -21.64
C ILE A 99 -11.86 -17.24 -20.18
N VAL A 100 -12.87 -16.68 -19.51
CA VAL A 100 -13.23 -17.00 -18.12
C VAL A 100 -14.17 -18.22 -18.11
N ARG A 101 -14.00 -19.12 -17.13
CA ARG A 101 -14.86 -20.31 -16.96
C ARG A 101 -16.34 -19.98 -17.00
N GLU A 102 -17.17 -20.88 -17.51
CA GLU A 102 -18.62 -20.65 -17.68
C GLU A 102 -19.38 -20.43 -16.36
N ASP A 103 -18.93 -21.05 -15.27
CA ASP A 103 -19.55 -20.98 -13.92
C ASP A 103 -19.23 -19.68 -13.14
N TYR A 104 -18.44 -18.77 -13.71
CA TYR A 104 -18.33 -17.40 -13.18
C TYR A 104 -19.59 -16.58 -13.49
N GLY A 105 -20.07 -15.84 -12.50
CA GLY A 105 -21.21 -14.94 -12.66
C GLY A 105 -21.23 -13.84 -11.61
N PHE A 106 -22.10 -12.86 -11.83
CA PHE A 106 -22.38 -11.76 -10.92
C PHE A 106 -23.86 -11.40 -11.01
N GLU A 107 -24.54 -11.32 -9.86
CA GLU A 107 -25.95 -10.97 -9.76
C GLU A 107 -26.23 -10.24 -8.44
N ASP A 108 -27.00 -9.16 -8.51
CA ASP A 108 -27.48 -8.36 -7.36
C ASP A 108 -26.42 -8.06 -6.28
N GLY A 109 -25.22 -7.64 -6.72
CA GLY A 109 -24.13 -7.27 -5.81
C GLY A 109 -23.32 -8.45 -5.27
N LEU A 110 -23.53 -9.68 -5.74
CA LEU A 110 -22.74 -10.86 -5.35
C LEU A 110 -22.17 -11.57 -6.58
N PHE A 111 -20.90 -11.98 -6.47
CA PHE A 111 -20.28 -12.92 -7.41
C PHE A 111 -20.69 -14.37 -7.10
N THR A 112 -20.49 -15.29 -8.06
CA THR A 112 -20.69 -16.72 -7.79
C THR A 112 -19.76 -17.21 -6.67
N GLY A 113 -20.28 -18.13 -5.85
CA GLY A 113 -19.55 -18.75 -4.74
C GLY A 113 -19.73 -18.10 -3.37
N TYR A 114 -20.64 -17.14 -3.18
CA TYR A 114 -20.84 -16.49 -1.88
C TYR A 114 -21.44 -17.44 -0.82
N ASP A 115 -20.77 -17.54 0.32
CA ASP A 115 -21.25 -18.18 1.55
C ASP A 115 -21.66 -17.09 2.55
N ALA A 116 -22.96 -16.93 2.76
CA ALA A 116 -23.53 -15.87 3.60
C ALA A 116 -23.20 -16.04 5.10
N GLU A 117 -23.08 -17.28 5.58
CA GLU A 117 -22.76 -17.58 6.97
C GLU A 117 -21.29 -17.23 7.27
N LYS A 118 -20.39 -17.56 6.34
CA LYS A 118 -18.97 -17.27 6.49
C LYS A 118 -18.57 -15.87 6.03
N ARG A 119 -19.45 -15.17 5.31
CA ARG A 119 -19.17 -13.90 4.62
C ARG A 119 -17.90 -13.98 3.76
N LYS A 120 -17.82 -15.03 2.94
CA LYS A 120 -16.65 -15.35 2.09
C LYS A 120 -17.10 -15.95 0.77
N TYR A 121 -16.23 -15.91 -0.22
CA TYR A 121 -16.44 -16.57 -1.51
C TYR A 121 -15.63 -17.85 -1.63
N ASP A 122 -16.24 -18.90 -2.16
CA ASP A 122 -15.52 -19.89 -2.97
C ASP A 122 -15.18 -19.25 -4.32
N LYS A 123 -13.88 -19.20 -4.63
CA LYS A 123 -13.34 -18.50 -5.81
C LYS A 123 -13.01 -19.46 -6.95
N SER A 124 -13.42 -20.72 -6.86
CA SER A 124 -13.13 -21.77 -7.84
C SER A 124 -13.57 -21.42 -9.27
N SER A 125 -14.67 -20.67 -9.42
CA SER A 125 -15.14 -20.18 -10.73
C SER A 125 -14.35 -18.97 -11.25
N TRP A 126 -13.60 -18.27 -10.41
CA TRP A 126 -12.89 -17.03 -10.76
C TRP A 126 -11.52 -17.33 -11.38
N THR A 127 -11.50 -18.13 -12.44
CA THR A 127 -10.30 -18.46 -13.18
C THR A 127 -10.58 -18.59 -14.68
N TYR A 128 -9.53 -18.75 -15.47
CA TYR A 128 -9.65 -18.95 -16.91
C TYR A 128 -10.09 -20.38 -17.24
N GLU A 129 -10.74 -20.55 -18.37
CA GLU A 129 -10.85 -21.85 -19.01
C GLU A 129 -9.46 -22.26 -19.53
N LEU A 130 -9.05 -23.49 -19.23
CA LEU A 130 -7.75 -24.02 -19.64
C LEU A 130 -7.89 -24.93 -20.87
N ASP A 131 -6.90 -24.92 -21.74
CA ASP A 131 -6.74 -25.87 -22.84
C ASP A 131 -6.15 -27.20 -22.37
N GLU A 132 -5.96 -28.15 -23.30
CA GLU A 132 -5.37 -29.46 -23.03
C GLU A 132 -3.94 -29.42 -22.47
N ASN A 133 -3.21 -28.30 -22.63
CA ASN A 133 -1.85 -28.12 -22.12
C ASN A 133 -1.84 -27.40 -20.76
N GLY A 134 -3.01 -27.02 -20.24
CA GLY A 134 -3.14 -26.30 -18.98
C GLY A 134 -2.91 -24.79 -19.10
N PHE A 135 -2.91 -24.23 -20.32
CA PHE A 135 -2.83 -22.79 -20.55
C PHE A 135 -4.21 -22.16 -20.71
N ALA A 136 -4.34 -20.87 -20.40
CA ALA A 136 -5.60 -20.16 -20.54
C ALA A 136 -6.02 -20.04 -22.01
N LYS A 137 -7.25 -20.43 -22.32
CA LYS A 137 -7.84 -20.23 -23.65
C LYS A 137 -7.97 -18.74 -23.96
N ARG A 138 -7.83 -18.39 -25.24
CA ARG A 138 -7.85 -17.00 -25.72
C ARG A 138 -8.70 -16.86 -26.97
N ASP A 139 -9.42 -15.75 -27.05
CA ASP A 139 -10.02 -15.25 -28.28
C ASP A 139 -9.50 -13.83 -28.56
N THR A 140 -8.60 -13.72 -29.52
CA THR A 140 -8.00 -12.44 -29.91
C THR A 140 -8.94 -11.55 -30.73
N THR A 141 -10.08 -12.08 -31.20
CA THR A 141 -11.12 -11.26 -31.87
C THR A 141 -11.99 -10.48 -30.87
N LEU A 142 -11.88 -10.82 -29.58
CA LEU A 142 -12.68 -10.28 -28.47
C LEU A 142 -14.20 -10.44 -28.66
N GLN A 143 -14.64 -11.44 -29.43
CA GLN A 143 -16.05 -11.71 -29.72
C GLN A 143 -16.64 -12.77 -28.78
N HIS A 144 -15.82 -13.65 -28.20
CA HIS A 144 -16.27 -14.70 -27.31
C HIS A 144 -17.01 -14.09 -26.11
N PRO A 145 -18.23 -14.53 -25.78
CA PRO A 145 -19.04 -13.90 -24.73
C PRO A 145 -18.38 -13.95 -23.35
N ARG A 146 -17.49 -14.93 -23.14
CA ARG A 146 -16.75 -15.14 -21.89
C ARG A 146 -15.32 -14.60 -21.90
N CYS A 147 -14.89 -13.91 -22.96
CA CYS A 147 -13.62 -13.22 -22.88
C CYS A 147 -13.72 -12.11 -21.83
N VAL A 148 -12.62 -11.83 -21.13
CA VAL A 148 -12.56 -10.81 -20.06
C VAL A 148 -13.10 -9.47 -20.54
N TRP A 149 -12.83 -9.09 -21.80
CA TRP A 149 -13.33 -7.86 -22.41
C TRP A 149 -14.86 -7.73 -22.36
N ASN A 150 -15.59 -8.78 -22.79
CA ASN A 150 -17.04 -8.75 -22.86
C ASN A 150 -17.68 -8.82 -21.47
N LEU A 151 -17.09 -9.59 -20.56
CA LEU A 151 -17.52 -9.62 -19.16
C LEU A 151 -17.29 -8.29 -18.44
N LEU A 152 -16.18 -7.60 -18.73
CA LEU A 152 -15.94 -6.25 -18.21
C LEU A 152 -17.01 -5.27 -18.69
N LYS A 153 -17.29 -5.24 -20.00
CA LYS A 153 -18.34 -4.39 -20.59
C LYS A 153 -19.70 -4.63 -19.93
N GLN A 154 -20.07 -5.90 -19.73
CA GLN A 154 -21.29 -6.27 -19.04
C GLN A 154 -21.29 -5.75 -17.60
N HIS A 155 -20.20 -5.96 -16.85
CA HIS A 155 -20.09 -5.60 -15.44
C HIS A 155 -20.26 -4.09 -15.21
N VAL A 156 -19.57 -3.26 -16.01
CA VAL A 156 -19.57 -1.80 -15.83
C VAL A 156 -20.76 -1.10 -16.50
N SER A 157 -21.58 -1.80 -17.29
CA SER A 157 -22.74 -1.23 -18.00
C SER A 157 -23.73 -0.47 -17.11
N ARG A 158 -23.80 -0.82 -15.83
CA ARG A 158 -24.69 -0.22 -14.83
C ARG A 158 -24.23 1.16 -14.35
N TYR A 159 -22.97 1.52 -14.52
CA TYR A 159 -22.37 2.74 -13.95
C TYR A 159 -22.54 3.95 -14.89
N THR A 160 -23.78 4.25 -15.27
CA THR A 160 -24.07 5.42 -16.12
C THR A 160 -23.73 6.74 -15.40
N PRO A 161 -23.56 7.86 -16.13
CA PRO A 161 -23.35 9.16 -15.49
C PRO A 161 -24.43 9.54 -14.46
N ASP A 162 -25.68 9.09 -14.65
CA ASP A 162 -26.77 9.33 -13.70
C ASP A 162 -26.61 8.50 -12.42
N VAL A 163 -26.12 7.25 -12.53
CA VAL A 163 -25.78 6.42 -11.37
C VAL A 163 -24.60 7.02 -10.61
N VAL A 164 -23.58 7.53 -11.32
CA VAL A 164 -22.45 8.24 -10.71
C VAL A 164 -22.94 9.47 -9.95
N GLU A 165 -23.76 10.33 -10.56
CA GLU A 165 -24.31 11.50 -9.88
C GLU A 165 -25.15 11.10 -8.65
N ASN A 166 -26.01 10.08 -8.78
CA ASN A 166 -26.88 9.63 -7.71
C ASN A 166 -26.12 9.04 -6.50
N ILE A 167 -25.03 8.30 -6.73
CA ILE A 167 -24.24 7.66 -5.65
C ILE A 167 -23.19 8.62 -5.10
N CYS A 168 -22.41 9.24 -5.98
CA CYS A 168 -21.24 10.04 -5.62
C CYS A 168 -21.60 11.48 -5.24
N GLY A 169 -22.74 11.98 -5.71
CA GLY A 169 -23.10 13.40 -5.63
C GLY A 169 -22.22 14.32 -6.46
N THR A 170 -21.38 13.77 -7.35
CA THR A 170 -20.64 14.54 -8.34
C THR A 170 -21.60 14.99 -9.44
N PRO A 171 -21.70 16.29 -9.73
CA PRO A 171 -22.52 16.77 -10.84
C PRO A 171 -22.15 16.08 -12.16
N LYS A 172 -23.16 15.68 -12.93
CA LYS A 172 -22.98 14.91 -14.18
C LYS A 172 -22.05 15.60 -15.19
N ASP A 173 -22.18 16.91 -15.35
CA ASP A 173 -21.31 17.73 -16.20
C ASP A 173 -19.85 17.70 -15.72
N ALA A 174 -19.63 17.77 -14.41
CA ALA A 174 -18.30 17.68 -13.82
C ALA A 174 -17.66 16.30 -13.99
N PHE A 175 -18.45 15.25 -13.80
CA PHE A 175 -18.01 13.88 -14.06
C PHE A 175 -17.63 13.68 -15.54
N LEU A 176 -18.50 14.09 -16.46
CA LEU A 176 -18.23 13.99 -17.91
C LEU A 176 -16.98 14.79 -18.30
N LYS A 177 -16.73 15.95 -17.68
CA LYS A 177 -15.52 16.72 -17.94
C LYS A 177 -14.24 16.00 -17.51
N VAL A 178 -14.28 15.30 -16.38
CA VAL A 178 -13.17 14.44 -15.94
C VAL A 178 -12.97 13.28 -16.91
N CYS A 179 -14.05 12.62 -17.34
CA CYS A 179 -14.01 11.56 -18.34
C CYS A 179 -13.37 12.01 -19.65
N GLU A 180 -13.72 13.20 -20.16
CA GLU A 180 -13.10 13.78 -21.36
C GLU A 180 -11.58 13.91 -21.22
N TYR A 181 -11.11 14.49 -20.10
CA TYR A 181 -9.67 14.65 -19.88
C TYR A 181 -8.93 13.33 -19.78
N ILE A 182 -9.48 12.34 -19.06
CA ILE A 182 -8.88 11.01 -18.96
C ILE A 182 -8.86 10.34 -20.34
N ALA A 183 -9.95 10.42 -21.10
CA ALA A 183 -10.07 9.86 -22.44
C ALA A 183 -9.10 10.45 -23.46
N GLU A 184 -8.68 11.71 -23.32
CA GLU A 184 -7.63 12.30 -24.17
C GLU A 184 -6.30 11.52 -24.07
N THR A 185 -6.07 10.80 -22.97
CA THR A 185 -4.84 10.03 -22.73
C THR A 185 -4.92 8.58 -23.20
N SER A 186 -5.92 8.21 -24.00
CA SER A 186 -5.93 6.94 -24.73
C SER A 186 -5.09 7.00 -26.01
N ALA A 187 -4.64 8.20 -26.42
CA ALA A 187 -3.73 8.40 -27.54
C ALA A 187 -2.33 7.87 -27.21
N HIS A 188 -1.63 7.29 -28.19
CA HIS A 188 -0.32 6.65 -27.98
C HIS A 188 0.74 7.62 -27.42
N ASP A 189 0.62 8.91 -27.76
CA ASP A 189 1.54 9.97 -27.39
C ASP A 189 1.04 10.86 -26.24
N LYS A 190 0.04 10.39 -25.47
CA LYS A 190 -0.45 11.08 -24.26
C LYS A 190 -0.56 10.12 -23.09
N THR A 191 -0.25 10.60 -21.88
CA THR A 191 -0.37 9.79 -20.67
C THR A 191 -1.06 10.52 -19.53
N ALA A 192 -1.81 9.76 -18.73
CA ALA A 192 -2.28 10.17 -17.41
C ALA A 192 -1.38 9.57 -16.32
N SER A 193 -1.01 10.39 -15.33
CA SER A 193 -0.34 9.95 -14.12
C SER A 193 -1.29 10.08 -12.93
N PHE A 194 -1.66 8.95 -12.32
CA PHE A 194 -2.54 8.90 -11.16
C PHE A 194 -1.73 8.96 -9.87
N LEU A 195 -1.97 10.00 -9.06
CA LEU A 195 -1.36 10.23 -7.76
C LEU A 195 -2.40 9.99 -6.66
N TYR A 196 -2.27 8.87 -5.94
CA TYR A 196 -3.21 8.51 -4.88
C TYR A 196 -2.48 7.98 -3.64
N ALA A 197 -3.19 7.95 -2.52
CA ALA A 197 -2.76 7.30 -1.29
C ALA A 197 -3.98 6.85 -0.46
N LEU A 198 -4.17 7.47 0.71
CA LEU A 198 -5.09 6.99 1.74
C LEU A 198 -6.55 7.25 1.45
N GLY A 199 -6.87 8.21 0.57
CA GLY A 199 -8.25 8.48 0.17
C GLY A 199 -8.88 7.29 -0.56
N TRP A 200 -8.07 6.38 -1.12
CA TRP A 200 -8.54 5.11 -1.68
C TRP A 200 -8.30 3.90 -0.79
N THR A 201 -7.21 3.85 -0.03
CA THR A 201 -6.84 2.61 0.69
C THR A 201 -7.59 2.40 2.02
N GLN A 202 -8.13 3.46 2.62
CA GLN A 202 -8.70 3.40 3.98
C GLN A 202 -10.23 3.28 3.97
N HIS A 203 -10.72 2.23 3.29
CA HIS A 203 -12.13 1.84 3.16
C HIS A 203 -12.27 0.32 3.22
N SER A 204 -13.46 -0.19 3.51
CA SER A 204 -13.77 -1.62 3.44
C SER A 204 -13.62 -2.23 2.03
N VAL A 205 -13.56 -1.39 1.00
CA VAL A 205 -13.34 -1.72 -0.42
C VAL A 205 -12.05 -1.10 -0.98
N GLY A 206 -11.08 -0.79 -0.11
CA GLY A 206 -9.92 0.01 -0.49
C GLY A 206 -9.06 -0.61 -1.58
N ALA A 207 -8.90 -1.94 -1.56
CA ALA A 207 -8.19 -2.65 -2.62
C ALA A 207 -8.91 -2.55 -3.98
N GLN A 208 -10.25 -2.58 -3.97
CA GLN A 208 -11.06 -2.48 -5.18
C GLN A 208 -11.08 -1.07 -5.78
N ASN A 209 -11.03 -0.01 -4.97
CA ASN A 209 -10.81 1.37 -5.47
C ASN A 209 -9.57 1.44 -6.39
N ILE A 210 -8.47 0.85 -5.93
CA ILE A 210 -7.19 0.85 -6.65
C ILE A 210 -7.26 -0.03 -7.90
N ARG A 211 -7.94 -1.17 -7.82
CA ARG A 211 -8.16 -2.07 -8.95
C ARG A 211 -8.87 -1.35 -10.09
N THR A 212 -9.93 -0.59 -9.82
CA THR A 212 -10.67 0.14 -10.86
C THR A 212 -9.77 1.15 -11.58
N MET A 213 -8.95 1.91 -10.85
CA MET A 213 -8.01 2.85 -11.48
C MET A 213 -6.90 2.12 -12.25
N ALA A 214 -6.37 1.01 -11.74
CA ALA A 214 -5.36 0.23 -12.47
C ALA A 214 -5.93 -0.29 -13.80
N MET A 215 -7.21 -0.71 -13.82
CA MET A 215 -7.91 -1.09 -15.05
C MET A 215 -8.03 0.08 -16.03
N ILE A 216 -8.33 1.29 -15.56
CA ILE A 216 -8.34 2.50 -16.40
C ILE A 216 -6.96 2.71 -17.05
N GLN A 217 -5.87 2.66 -16.27
CA GLN A 217 -4.52 2.85 -16.80
C GLN A 217 -4.10 1.78 -17.82
N LEU A 218 -4.59 0.54 -17.66
CA LEU A 218 -4.38 -0.53 -18.64
C LEU A 218 -5.14 -0.27 -19.95
N LEU A 219 -6.42 0.16 -19.87
CA LEU A 219 -7.20 0.52 -21.06
C LEU A 219 -6.61 1.70 -21.81
N LEU A 220 -6.06 2.68 -21.09
CA LEU A 220 -5.43 3.85 -21.70
C LEU A 220 -4.03 3.53 -22.28
N GLY A 221 -3.42 2.40 -21.93
CA GLY A 221 -2.05 2.07 -22.33
C GLY A 221 -0.98 2.87 -21.60
N ASN A 222 -1.27 3.36 -20.39
CA ASN A 222 -0.40 4.28 -19.65
C ASN A 222 0.61 3.58 -18.73
N MET A 223 0.52 2.26 -18.55
CA MET A 223 1.44 1.50 -17.69
C MET A 223 2.77 1.23 -18.41
N GLY A 224 3.88 1.48 -17.73
CA GLY A 224 5.23 1.35 -18.29
C GLY A 224 5.74 2.60 -19.03
N MET A 225 4.88 3.61 -19.24
CA MET A 225 5.22 4.85 -19.93
C MET A 225 5.85 5.89 -18.98
N ALA A 226 6.77 6.71 -19.51
CA ALA A 226 7.23 7.92 -18.83
C ALA A 226 6.09 8.95 -18.74
N GLY A 227 5.85 9.50 -17.55
CA GLY A 227 4.72 10.40 -17.28
C GLY A 227 3.37 9.69 -17.17
N GLY A 228 3.35 8.37 -17.16
CA GLY A 228 2.15 7.55 -17.01
C GLY A 228 2.07 6.89 -15.63
N GLY A 229 1.67 5.62 -15.67
CA GLY A 229 1.75 4.69 -14.56
C GLY A 229 0.82 5.00 -13.38
N VAL A 230 1.05 4.25 -12.31
CA VAL A 230 0.29 4.32 -11.08
C VAL A 230 1.22 4.76 -9.95
N ASN A 231 1.11 6.04 -9.61
CA ASN A 231 1.91 6.66 -8.56
C ASN A 231 1.17 6.56 -7.22
N ALA A 232 1.14 5.35 -6.68
CA ALA A 232 0.76 5.08 -5.30
C ALA A 232 1.78 5.74 -4.36
N LEU A 233 1.42 6.88 -3.77
CA LEU A 233 2.29 7.72 -2.94
C LEU A 233 2.40 7.13 -1.54
N ARG A 234 3.59 6.64 -1.17
CA ARG A 234 3.82 5.99 0.14
C ARG A 234 3.87 7.04 1.26
N GLY A 235 3.53 6.61 2.47
CA GLY A 235 3.39 7.46 3.66
C GLY A 235 4.72 7.73 4.39
N HIS A 236 5.00 6.95 5.43
CA HIS A 236 6.27 7.06 6.17
C HIS A 236 7.48 6.91 5.24
N SER A 237 8.60 7.54 5.63
CA SER A 237 9.87 7.58 4.89
C SER A 237 10.35 6.20 4.42
N ASN A 238 10.17 5.16 5.26
CA ASN A 238 10.62 3.79 4.99
C ASN A 238 9.50 2.75 5.01
N ILE A 239 8.22 3.14 4.84
CA ILE A 239 7.13 2.14 4.80
C ILE A 239 7.30 1.16 3.64
N GLN A 240 7.91 1.62 2.53
CA GLN A 240 8.27 0.76 1.43
C GLN A 240 9.30 -0.30 1.88
N GLY A 241 10.38 0.12 2.55
CA GLY A 241 11.42 -0.79 3.03
C GLY A 241 10.93 -1.79 4.07
N LEU A 242 10.10 -1.38 5.03
CA LEU A 242 9.51 -2.33 6.00
C LEU A 242 8.54 -3.32 5.34
N THR A 243 7.84 -2.90 4.28
CA THR A 243 7.03 -3.82 3.47
C THR A 243 7.92 -4.78 2.68
N ASP A 244 9.01 -4.27 2.10
CA ASP A 244 10.01 -5.05 1.35
C ASP A 244 10.67 -6.10 2.24
N LEU A 245 10.93 -5.78 3.51
CA LEU A 245 11.51 -6.67 4.51
C LEU A 245 10.47 -7.57 5.20
N GLY A 246 9.19 -7.49 4.83
CA GLY A 246 8.16 -8.41 5.31
C GLY A 246 7.72 -8.19 6.76
N LEU A 247 7.76 -6.96 7.28
CA LEU A 247 7.28 -6.63 8.63
C LEU A 247 5.74 -6.55 8.65
N LEU A 248 5.10 -7.66 8.27
CA LEU A 248 3.66 -7.90 8.24
C LEU A 248 3.39 -9.34 8.69
N SER A 249 2.23 -9.59 9.30
CA SER A 249 1.94 -10.82 10.05
C SER A 249 2.29 -12.15 9.36
N GLN A 250 2.14 -12.25 8.04
CA GLN A 250 2.32 -13.48 7.28
C GLN A 250 3.47 -13.39 6.28
N SER A 251 4.26 -12.32 6.33
CA SER A 251 5.27 -12.01 5.31
C SER A 251 6.67 -12.44 5.73
N LEU A 252 7.50 -12.65 4.72
CA LEU A 252 8.95 -12.78 4.79
C LEU A 252 9.58 -11.72 3.86
N PRO A 253 10.86 -11.37 4.05
CA PRO A 253 11.58 -10.46 3.18
C PRO A 253 11.45 -10.80 1.69
N GLY A 254 11.41 -9.76 0.84
CA GLY A 254 11.29 -9.89 -0.60
C GLY A 254 9.92 -10.38 -1.06
N TYR A 255 8.84 -9.99 -0.37
CA TYR A 255 7.46 -10.40 -0.71
C TYR A 255 7.22 -11.91 -0.69
N MET A 256 8.05 -12.65 0.05
CA MET A 256 7.81 -14.06 0.35
C MET A 256 6.78 -14.18 1.48
N THR A 257 6.24 -15.38 1.68
CA THR A 257 5.19 -15.64 2.66
C THR A 257 5.70 -16.63 3.71
N LEU A 258 5.39 -16.42 4.98
CA LEU A 258 5.54 -17.47 6.00
C LEU A 258 4.71 -18.70 5.62
N PRO A 259 5.17 -19.92 5.94
CA PRO A 259 4.36 -21.12 5.74
C PRO A 259 3.08 -21.07 6.59
N SER A 260 1.97 -21.58 6.04
CA SER A 260 0.78 -21.88 6.84
C SER A 260 0.93 -23.21 7.57
N GLU A 261 0.15 -23.46 8.62
CA GLU A 261 0.16 -24.76 9.33
C GLU A 261 -0.23 -25.95 8.44
N LYS A 262 -0.92 -25.70 7.31
CA LYS A 262 -1.32 -26.73 6.34
C LYS A 262 -0.18 -27.20 5.44
N GLN A 263 0.93 -26.46 5.41
CA GLN A 263 2.11 -26.78 4.62
C GLN A 263 3.12 -27.48 5.54
N THR A 264 2.93 -28.78 5.71
CA THR A 264 3.66 -29.60 6.70
C THR A 264 5.10 -29.90 6.31
N ASP A 265 5.51 -29.60 5.09
CA ASP A 265 6.85 -29.81 4.57
C ASP A 265 7.25 -28.72 3.55
N LEU A 266 8.56 -28.62 3.29
CA LEU A 266 9.14 -27.63 2.40
C LEU A 266 8.63 -27.77 0.95
N GLN A 267 8.45 -28.98 0.45
CA GLN A 267 8.04 -29.20 -0.94
C GLN A 267 6.62 -28.70 -1.18
N THR A 268 5.71 -28.97 -0.25
CA THR A 268 4.31 -28.49 -0.26
C THR A 268 4.28 -26.96 -0.22
N TYR A 269 5.10 -26.35 0.65
CA TYR A 269 5.22 -24.89 0.73
C TYR A 269 5.76 -24.27 -0.57
N LEU A 270 6.86 -24.80 -1.12
CA LEU A 270 7.45 -24.29 -2.35
C LEU A 270 6.51 -24.46 -3.54
N THR A 271 5.81 -25.59 -3.65
CA THR A 271 4.82 -25.84 -4.71
C THR A 271 3.68 -24.83 -4.68
N ALA A 272 3.18 -24.49 -3.49
CA ALA A 272 2.09 -23.51 -3.33
C ALA A 272 2.51 -22.07 -3.66
N ASN A 273 3.79 -21.71 -3.43
CA ASN A 273 4.31 -20.36 -3.62
C ASN A 273 5.06 -20.17 -4.96
N THR A 274 5.24 -21.23 -5.74
CA THR A 274 5.90 -21.19 -7.05
C THR A 274 4.83 -21.31 -8.15
N PRO A 275 4.26 -20.19 -8.62
CA PRO A 275 3.19 -20.23 -9.60
C PRO A 275 3.70 -20.77 -10.94
N LYS A 276 2.84 -21.48 -11.67
CA LYS A 276 3.12 -21.95 -13.03
C LYS A 276 2.66 -20.92 -14.07
N PRO A 277 3.32 -20.82 -15.24
CA PRO A 277 2.83 -19.97 -16.32
C PRO A 277 1.41 -20.37 -16.73
N LEU A 278 0.57 -19.38 -17.04
CA LEU A 278 -0.79 -19.57 -17.56
C LEU A 278 -0.85 -19.35 -19.08
N LEU A 279 0.24 -18.93 -19.69
CA LEU A 279 0.45 -18.90 -21.14
C LEU A 279 1.85 -19.40 -21.46
N GLU A 280 2.03 -19.89 -22.68
CA GLU A 280 3.31 -20.38 -23.16
C GLU A 280 4.36 -19.26 -23.24
N GLY A 281 5.61 -19.60 -22.94
CA GLY A 281 6.77 -18.71 -23.09
C GLY A 281 6.86 -17.52 -22.13
N GLN A 282 5.95 -17.39 -21.15
CA GLN A 282 5.91 -16.23 -20.27
C GLN A 282 7.03 -16.21 -19.23
N GLY A 283 7.45 -14.99 -18.85
CA GLY A 283 8.55 -14.78 -17.91
C GLY A 283 8.31 -15.41 -16.53
N ASN A 284 7.11 -15.23 -15.96
CA ASN A 284 6.67 -15.79 -14.67
C ASN A 284 7.80 -15.85 -13.63
N TYR A 285 8.39 -14.70 -13.29
CA TYR A 285 9.66 -14.67 -12.57
C TYR A 285 9.58 -15.25 -11.15
N TRP A 286 8.38 -15.28 -10.56
CA TRP A 286 8.08 -15.99 -9.31
C TRP A 286 8.32 -17.51 -9.40
N GLY A 287 8.49 -18.08 -10.60
CA GLY A 287 9.02 -19.44 -10.79
C GLY A 287 10.39 -19.68 -10.13
N ASN A 288 11.10 -18.61 -9.74
CA ASN A 288 12.38 -18.66 -9.02
C ASN A 288 12.23 -18.63 -7.48
N TYR A 289 11.01 -18.70 -6.93
CA TYR A 289 10.75 -18.64 -5.48
C TYR A 289 11.67 -19.55 -4.64
N PRO A 290 11.97 -20.81 -5.03
CA PRO A 290 12.88 -21.67 -4.25
C PRO A 290 14.26 -21.07 -4.03
N LYS A 291 14.83 -20.39 -5.04
CA LYS A 291 16.16 -19.76 -4.94
C LYS A 291 16.15 -18.63 -3.91
N PHE A 292 15.09 -17.84 -3.90
CA PHE A 292 14.91 -16.73 -2.96
C PHE A 292 14.74 -17.27 -1.54
N PHE A 293 13.89 -18.28 -1.37
CA PHE A 293 13.60 -18.88 -0.07
C PHE A 293 14.83 -19.53 0.57
N VAL A 294 15.53 -20.40 -0.17
CA VAL A 294 16.73 -21.08 0.36
C VAL A 294 17.83 -20.07 0.66
N SER A 295 18.06 -19.08 -0.20
CA SER A 295 19.06 -18.04 0.05
C SER A 295 18.75 -17.20 1.31
N MET A 296 17.47 -16.95 1.59
CA MET A 296 17.06 -16.30 2.84
C MET A 296 17.26 -17.22 4.05
N MET A 297 16.95 -18.51 3.94
CA MET A 297 17.22 -19.46 5.03
C MET A 297 18.71 -19.55 5.34
N LYS A 298 19.59 -19.45 4.32
CA LYS A 298 21.04 -19.35 4.53
C LYS A 298 21.46 -18.05 5.22
N ALA A 299 20.75 -16.94 5.00
CA ALA A 299 20.99 -15.70 5.76
C ALA A 299 20.56 -15.86 7.22
N PHE A 300 19.36 -16.39 7.47
CA PHE A 300 18.80 -16.56 8.82
C PHE A 300 19.50 -17.61 9.67
N PHE A 301 19.99 -18.70 9.08
CA PHE A 301 20.46 -19.86 9.86
C PHE A 301 21.88 -20.30 9.50
N GLY A 302 22.52 -19.68 8.50
CA GLY A 302 23.92 -19.96 8.14
C GLY A 302 24.16 -21.44 7.86
N ASP A 303 25.20 -22.00 8.47
CA ASP A 303 25.58 -23.41 8.30
C ASP A 303 24.56 -24.40 8.87
N LYS A 304 23.63 -23.95 9.73
CA LYS A 304 22.58 -24.79 10.30
C LYS A 304 21.42 -25.04 9.34
N ALA A 305 21.25 -24.23 8.28
CA ALA A 305 20.32 -24.53 7.20
C ALA A 305 21.01 -25.42 6.16
N THR A 306 20.65 -26.70 6.13
CA THR A 306 21.19 -27.70 5.19
C THR A 306 20.07 -28.40 4.42
N ALA A 307 20.40 -29.13 3.35
CA ALA A 307 19.40 -29.84 2.58
C ALA A 307 18.70 -30.92 3.45
N GLU A 308 19.46 -31.58 4.32
CA GLU A 308 19.01 -32.68 5.19
C GLU A 308 17.93 -32.26 6.19
N ASN A 309 17.92 -30.99 6.61
CA ASN A 309 16.91 -30.44 7.52
C ASN A 309 15.94 -29.47 6.84
N SER A 310 15.79 -29.58 5.52
CA SER A 310 14.91 -28.70 4.73
C SER A 310 15.21 -27.22 4.95
N TRP A 311 16.51 -26.88 5.06
CA TRP A 311 17.02 -25.53 5.27
C TRP A 311 16.51 -24.84 6.54
N GLY A 312 16.08 -25.59 7.56
CA GLY A 312 15.50 -25.03 8.78
C GLY A 312 14.05 -24.56 8.63
N PHE A 313 13.32 -25.03 7.62
CA PHE A 313 11.91 -24.69 7.35
C PHE A 313 11.01 -24.79 8.61
N ASP A 314 11.24 -25.79 9.46
CA ASP A 314 10.45 -26.01 10.68
C ASP A 314 10.75 -25.04 11.82
N TRP A 315 11.83 -24.25 11.72
CA TRP A 315 12.10 -23.17 12.65
C TRP A 315 11.27 -21.91 12.37
N LEU A 316 10.68 -21.78 11.17
CA LEU A 316 9.78 -20.67 10.88
C LEU A 316 8.42 -20.87 11.57
N PRO A 317 7.84 -19.80 12.14
CA PRO A 317 6.47 -19.88 12.67
C PRO A 317 5.49 -20.13 11.52
N LYS A 318 4.60 -21.10 11.73
CA LYS A 318 3.53 -21.43 10.78
C LYS A 318 2.22 -20.79 11.24
N TRP A 319 1.51 -20.09 10.35
CA TRP A 319 0.28 -19.38 10.72
C TRP A 319 -0.97 -20.25 10.51
N ASP A 320 -1.91 -20.17 11.45
CA ASP A 320 -3.26 -20.77 11.40
C ASP A 320 -4.29 -19.80 10.81
N LYS A 321 -4.09 -18.50 11.05
CA LYS A 321 -4.94 -17.39 10.57
C LYS A 321 -4.13 -16.10 10.41
N GLY A 322 -4.78 -15.04 9.93
CA GLY A 322 -4.20 -13.70 9.92
C GLY A 322 -4.24 -13.07 11.30
N TYR A 323 -3.13 -12.49 11.74
CA TYR A 323 -3.02 -11.70 12.98
C TYR A 323 -2.81 -10.22 12.66
N ASP A 324 -3.69 -9.69 11.80
CA ASP A 324 -3.76 -8.25 11.55
C ASP A 324 -4.10 -7.48 12.83
N VAL A 325 -3.85 -6.17 12.83
CA VAL A 325 -3.96 -5.34 14.05
C VAL A 325 -5.38 -5.33 14.63
N LEU A 326 -6.43 -5.46 13.81
CA LEU A 326 -7.81 -5.52 14.30
C LEU A 326 -8.05 -6.85 15.03
N GLN A 327 -7.60 -7.96 14.45
CA GLN A 327 -7.67 -9.29 15.07
C GLN A 327 -6.84 -9.37 16.37
N TYR A 328 -5.64 -8.80 16.36
CA TYR A 328 -4.74 -8.87 17.51
C TYR A 328 -5.26 -8.03 18.68
N PHE A 329 -5.86 -6.88 18.41
CA PHE A 329 -6.49 -6.05 19.46
C PHE A 329 -7.81 -6.63 19.96
N GLU A 330 -8.55 -7.39 19.13
CA GLU A 330 -9.70 -8.16 19.63
C GLU A 330 -9.22 -9.29 20.57
N MET A 331 -8.15 -10.00 20.23
CA MET A 331 -7.53 -10.98 21.14
C MET A 331 -7.01 -10.34 22.44
N MET A 332 -6.44 -9.14 22.35
CA MET A 332 -5.98 -8.38 23.53
C MET A 332 -7.16 -7.98 24.43
N LYS A 333 -8.29 -7.58 23.84
CA LYS A 333 -9.53 -7.32 24.57
C LYS A 333 -10.04 -8.57 25.29
N GLU A 334 -9.87 -9.75 24.69
CA GLU A 334 -10.21 -11.05 25.30
C GLU A 334 -9.20 -11.52 26.37
N GLY A 335 -8.12 -10.76 26.63
CA GLY A 335 -7.08 -11.13 27.59
C GLY A 335 -6.13 -12.22 27.09
N LYS A 336 -6.06 -12.46 25.77
CA LYS A 336 -5.22 -13.50 25.14
C LYS A 336 -3.82 -12.99 24.75
N VAL A 337 -3.48 -11.75 25.07
CA VAL A 337 -2.19 -11.12 24.75
C VAL A 337 -1.53 -10.65 26.04
N ASN A 338 -0.33 -11.17 26.34
CA ASN A 338 0.41 -10.82 27.54
C ASN A 338 1.28 -9.57 27.38
N GLY A 339 1.91 -9.41 26.21
CA GLY A 339 2.89 -8.37 25.97
C GLY A 339 2.75 -7.77 24.58
N TYR A 340 3.19 -6.52 24.43
CA TYR A 340 3.22 -5.84 23.14
C TYR A 340 4.47 -4.96 23.01
N ILE A 341 5.06 -4.89 21.81
CA ILE A 341 6.18 -4.02 21.50
C ILE A 341 5.72 -2.98 20.49
N CYS A 342 5.91 -1.71 20.82
CA CYS A 342 5.67 -0.56 19.95
C CYS A 342 7.00 0.12 19.63
N GLN A 343 7.62 -0.27 18.50
CA GLN A 343 8.83 0.37 17.98
C GLN A 343 8.45 1.41 16.92
N GLY A 344 8.71 2.68 17.19
CA GLY A 344 8.41 3.79 16.26
C GLY A 344 6.95 3.86 15.81
N PHE A 345 6.01 3.36 16.62
CA PHE A 345 4.58 3.27 16.29
C PHE A 345 3.71 3.64 17.50
N ASN A 346 2.71 4.51 17.28
CA ASN A 346 1.86 5.07 18.33
C ASN A 346 0.38 4.63 18.17
N PRO A 347 0.02 3.38 18.52
CA PRO A 347 -1.31 2.81 18.27
C PRO A 347 -2.47 3.56 18.97
N VAL A 348 -2.27 4.13 20.16
CA VAL A 348 -3.31 4.92 20.84
C VAL A 348 -3.80 6.07 19.95
N ALA A 349 -2.88 6.65 19.18
CA ALA A 349 -3.20 7.72 18.26
C ALA A 349 -3.63 7.21 16.87
N SER A 350 -2.99 6.15 16.36
CA SER A 350 -3.10 5.75 14.94
C SER A 350 -4.11 4.64 14.64
N PHE A 351 -4.49 3.80 15.61
CA PHE A 351 -5.49 2.74 15.41
C PHE A 351 -6.91 3.26 15.54
N PRO A 352 -7.90 2.64 14.87
CA PRO A 352 -9.29 3.06 14.97
C PRO A 352 -9.85 2.79 16.36
N ASN A 353 -10.88 3.55 16.75
CA ASN A 353 -11.54 3.44 18.04
C ASN A 353 -10.55 3.49 19.22
N LYS A 354 -9.97 4.68 19.44
CA LYS A 354 -8.98 4.97 20.51
C LYS A 354 -9.43 4.50 21.89
N ASN A 355 -10.73 4.59 22.20
CA ASN A 355 -11.28 4.14 23.48
C ASN A 355 -11.19 2.61 23.65
N LYS A 356 -11.50 1.85 22.59
CA LYS A 356 -11.26 0.40 22.56
C LYS A 356 -9.76 0.08 22.68
N VAL A 357 -8.91 0.80 21.94
CA VAL A 357 -7.44 0.60 21.97
C VAL A 357 -6.87 0.73 23.38
N ILE A 358 -7.26 1.77 24.13
CA ILE A 358 -6.82 1.94 25.53
C ILE A 358 -7.32 0.80 26.41
N SER A 359 -8.59 0.42 26.27
CA SER A 359 -9.18 -0.71 27.00
C SER A 359 -8.41 -2.02 26.75
N CYS A 360 -7.97 -2.25 25.51
CA CYS A 360 -7.12 -3.38 25.16
C CYS A 360 -5.74 -3.29 25.83
N LEU A 361 -5.02 -2.17 25.67
CA LEU A 361 -3.67 -1.99 26.24
C LEU A 361 -3.65 -2.10 27.78
N SER A 362 -4.77 -1.73 28.42
CA SER A 362 -4.94 -1.81 29.88
C SER A 362 -5.02 -3.25 30.40
N LYS A 363 -5.18 -4.24 29.51
CA LYS A 363 -5.22 -5.68 29.85
C LYS A 363 -3.87 -6.39 29.67
N LEU A 364 -2.88 -5.72 29.07
CA LEU A 364 -1.54 -6.27 28.92
C LEU A 364 -0.89 -6.50 30.29
N LYS A 365 0.05 -7.44 30.35
CA LYS A 365 0.97 -7.60 31.48
C LYS A 365 2.14 -6.63 31.36
N PHE A 366 2.69 -6.50 30.15
CA PHE A 366 3.74 -5.54 29.86
C PHE A 366 3.59 -4.88 28.49
N LEU A 367 4.14 -3.68 28.37
CA LEU A 367 4.26 -2.91 27.12
C LEU A 367 5.69 -2.38 27.01
N VAL A 368 6.35 -2.63 25.89
CA VAL A 368 7.65 -2.02 25.58
C VAL A 368 7.45 -0.99 24.47
N THR A 369 7.82 0.26 24.72
CA THR A 369 7.84 1.31 23.69
C THR A 369 9.29 1.71 23.40
N ILE A 370 9.67 1.71 22.13
CA ILE A 370 10.99 2.13 21.63
C ILE A 370 10.75 3.30 20.68
N ASP A 371 11.16 4.51 21.08
CA ASP A 371 10.89 5.74 20.31
C ASP A 371 11.86 6.86 20.72
N PRO A 372 12.27 7.76 19.80
CA PRO A 372 13.06 8.94 20.15
C PRO A 372 12.25 10.02 20.90
N LEU A 373 10.92 9.90 20.95
CA LEU A 373 10.03 10.86 21.59
C LEU A 373 9.06 10.19 22.57
N ASN A 374 8.48 11.04 23.43
CA ASN A 374 7.33 10.63 24.21
C ASN A 374 6.12 10.44 23.29
N THR A 375 5.30 9.42 23.55
CA THR A 375 4.10 9.11 22.76
C THR A 375 2.89 8.90 23.64
N GLU A 376 1.69 9.16 23.11
CA GLU A 376 0.42 8.84 23.77
C GLU A 376 0.35 7.35 24.18
N THR A 377 0.92 6.46 23.38
CA THR A 377 0.98 5.03 23.72
C THR A 377 1.83 4.76 24.95
N SER A 378 2.99 5.42 25.11
CA SER A 378 3.83 5.22 26.30
C SER A 378 3.18 5.72 27.60
N ASN A 379 2.23 6.65 27.51
CA ASN A 379 1.51 7.22 28.66
C ASN A 379 0.01 6.89 28.63
N PHE A 380 -0.41 5.82 27.94
CA PHE A 380 -1.84 5.48 27.80
C PHE A 380 -2.56 5.29 29.13
N TRP A 381 -1.81 4.93 30.18
CA TRP A 381 -2.25 4.67 31.54
C TRP A 381 -2.43 5.94 32.39
N GLN A 382 -1.96 7.10 31.92
CA GLN A 382 -2.03 8.38 32.64
C GLN A 382 -3.34 9.11 32.35
N ASN A 383 -3.96 9.69 33.37
CA ASN A 383 -5.14 10.54 33.18
C ASN A 383 -4.75 11.90 32.58
N HIS A 384 -5.42 12.31 31.51
CA HIS A 384 -5.29 13.63 30.89
C HIS A 384 -6.64 14.34 30.73
N GLY A 385 -7.54 14.18 31.71
CA GLY A 385 -8.92 14.66 31.63
C GLY A 385 -9.67 14.01 30.46
N GLU A 386 -10.54 14.77 29.80
CA GLU A 386 -11.34 14.29 28.65
C GLU A 386 -10.47 13.76 27.48
N LEU A 387 -9.20 14.15 27.40
CA LEU A 387 -8.29 13.70 26.33
C LEU A 387 -7.84 12.24 26.53
N ASN A 388 -7.73 11.83 27.80
CA ASN A 388 -7.43 10.47 28.21
C ASN A 388 -8.01 10.18 29.60
N GLU A 389 -9.32 9.90 29.64
CA GLU A 389 -10.02 9.68 30.89
C GLU A 389 -9.84 8.23 31.37
N VAL A 390 -8.76 7.99 32.12
CA VAL A 390 -8.42 6.69 32.68
C VAL A 390 -8.16 6.81 34.19
N ASP A 391 -8.30 5.69 34.89
CA ASP A 391 -7.93 5.56 36.30
C ASP A 391 -6.63 4.77 36.38
N SER A 392 -5.52 5.49 36.56
CA SER A 392 -4.17 4.90 36.58
C SER A 392 -4.03 3.80 37.66
N SER A 393 -4.78 3.89 38.77
CA SER A 393 -4.73 2.87 39.83
C SER A 393 -5.29 1.51 39.42
N LYS A 394 -6.11 1.48 38.36
CA LYS A 394 -6.74 0.25 37.84
C LYS A 394 -5.96 -0.39 36.70
N ILE A 395 -4.98 0.29 36.13
CA ILE A 395 -4.18 -0.21 35.01
C ILE A 395 -2.91 -0.84 35.56
N GLN A 396 -2.78 -2.16 35.39
CA GLN A 396 -1.69 -2.96 35.97
C GLN A 396 -0.56 -3.27 34.98
N THR A 397 -0.63 -2.73 33.77
CA THR A 397 0.37 -2.96 32.72
C THR A 397 1.72 -2.37 33.13
N GLU A 398 2.78 -3.18 33.16
CA GLU A 398 4.14 -2.68 33.32
C GLU A 398 4.63 -2.04 32.02
N VAL A 399 5.05 -0.78 32.06
CA VAL A 399 5.47 -0.04 30.84
C VAL A 399 6.96 0.25 30.87
N PHE A 400 7.68 -0.28 29.88
CA PHE A 400 9.08 0.01 29.61
C PHE A 400 9.17 1.02 28.46
N ARG A 401 9.70 2.22 28.74
CA ARG A 401 9.98 3.23 27.71
C ARG A 401 11.48 3.32 27.47
N LEU A 402 11.92 2.83 26.31
CA LEU A 402 13.32 2.76 25.92
C LEU A 402 13.62 3.88 24.92
N PRO A 403 14.51 4.83 25.24
CA PRO A 403 14.83 5.94 24.33
C PRO A 403 15.68 5.43 23.17
N SER A 404 15.21 5.64 21.94
CA SER A 404 15.97 5.33 20.72
C SER A 404 16.56 6.59 20.09
N THR A 405 17.45 6.39 19.13
CA THR A 405 17.90 7.37 18.15
C THR A 405 16.78 7.87 17.24
N CYS A 406 17.03 8.98 16.56
CA CYS A 406 16.30 9.43 15.38
C CYS A 406 17.14 9.28 14.09
N PHE A 407 16.52 9.58 12.94
CA PHE A 407 17.13 9.41 11.61
C PHE A 407 18.48 10.14 11.39
N ALA A 408 18.78 11.17 12.19
CA ALA A 408 20.01 11.96 12.08
C ALA A 408 21.19 11.37 12.88
N GLU A 409 20.94 10.35 13.68
CA GLU A 409 21.88 9.82 14.68
C GLU A 409 22.43 8.43 14.30
N GLU A 410 22.08 7.95 13.11
CA GLU A 410 22.49 6.66 12.57
C GLU A 410 22.94 6.74 11.10
N ASN A 411 23.79 5.80 10.71
CA ASN A 411 23.95 5.45 9.31
C ASN A 411 22.84 4.46 8.94
N GLY A 412 22.41 4.46 7.68
CA GLY A 412 21.51 3.41 7.22
C GLY A 412 20.90 3.72 5.86
N SER A 413 19.94 2.89 5.46
CA SER A 413 19.16 3.10 4.25
C SER A 413 17.67 3.16 4.54
N ILE A 414 16.97 3.97 3.74
CA ILE A 414 15.51 4.00 3.68
C ILE A 414 15.06 3.92 2.23
N VAL A 415 13.91 3.31 2.00
CA VAL A 415 13.33 3.11 0.67
C VAL A 415 12.20 4.10 0.44
N ASN A 416 12.40 5.01 -0.51
CA ASN A 416 11.37 6.00 -0.85
C ASN A 416 10.23 5.38 -1.68
N SER A 417 9.20 6.19 -1.96
CA SER A 417 8.02 5.76 -2.72
C SER A 417 8.30 5.27 -4.16
N GLY A 418 9.41 5.71 -4.76
CA GLY A 418 9.89 5.28 -6.07
C GLY A 418 10.80 4.04 -6.03
N ARG A 419 10.87 3.34 -4.89
CA ARG A 419 11.71 2.15 -4.63
C ARG A 419 13.20 2.43 -4.47
N TRP A 420 13.61 3.69 -4.32
CA TRP A 420 15.02 4.04 -4.19
C TRP A 420 15.48 3.78 -2.77
N LEU A 421 16.38 2.81 -2.59
CA LEU A 421 17.17 2.61 -1.38
C LEU A 421 18.22 3.71 -1.35
N GLN A 422 18.09 4.62 -0.40
CA GLN A 422 18.99 5.77 -0.26
C GLN A 422 19.74 5.68 1.05
N TRP A 423 21.07 5.72 0.97
CA TRP A 423 21.93 5.75 2.15
C TRP A 423 21.94 7.14 2.80
N HIS A 424 21.99 7.19 4.12
CA HIS A 424 22.21 8.40 4.92
C HIS A 424 23.30 8.15 5.97
N TRP A 425 23.82 9.24 6.51
CA TRP A 425 24.96 9.22 7.43
C TRP A 425 24.59 9.90 8.74
N LYS A 426 25.14 9.37 9.83
CA LYS A 426 25.05 9.93 11.17
C LYS A 426 25.64 11.34 11.20
N GLY A 427 24.88 12.29 11.75
CA GLY A 427 25.29 13.68 11.95
C GLY A 427 25.66 14.03 13.40
N ALA A 428 25.10 13.33 14.38
CA ALA A 428 25.37 13.52 15.81
C ALA A 428 25.09 12.25 16.62
N ASP A 429 25.58 12.18 17.86
CA ASP A 429 25.13 11.18 18.83
C ASP A 429 23.74 11.55 19.37
N ALA A 430 22.98 10.53 19.78
CA ALA A 430 21.66 10.71 20.37
C ALA A 430 21.72 11.34 21.77
N PRO A 431 20.67 12.06 22.20
CA PRO A 431 20.67 12.74 23.49
C PRO A 431 20.59 11.77 24.68
N GLY A 432 21.28 12.12 25.76
CA GLY A 432 21.18 11.43 27.04
C GLY A 432 21.72 10.00 26.98
N ILE A 433 20.83 9.02 27.19
CA ILE A 433 21.16 7.58 27.22
C ILE A 433 20.49 6.81 26.07
N ALA A 434 20.03 7.52 25.04
CA ALA A 434 19.40 6.92 23.88
C ALA A 434 20.39 6.01 23.14
N LEU A 435 19.88 4.88 22.65
CA LEU A 435 20.65 3.88 21.90
C LEU A 435 20.05 3.70 20.50
N THR A 436 20.83 3.14 19.59
CA THR A 436 20.27 2.75 18.28
C THR A 436 19.18 1.69 18.43
N ASP A 437 18.24 1.64 17.48
CA ASP A 437 17.23 0.57 17.44
C ASP A 437 17.90 -0.82 17.43
N GLY A 438 19.01 -0.95 16.69
CA GLY A 438 19.81 -2.18 16.61
C GLY A 438 20.40 -2.60 17.95
N GLU A 439 20.95 -1.67 18.73
CA GLU A 439 21.49 -1.96 20.07
C GLU A 439 20.40 -2.36 21.07
N ILE A 440 19.25 -1.68 21.05
CA ILE A 440 18.13 -2.00 21.95
C ILE A 440 17.64 -3.43 21.68
N LEU A 441 17.39 -3.76 20.41
CA LEU A 441 16.96 -5.10 20.01
C LEU A 441 18.02 -6.16 20.30
N SER A 442 19.30 -5.87 20.04
CA SER A 442 20.42 -6.76 20.39
C SER A 442 20.48 -7.03 21.89
N GLY A 443 20.31 -5.99 22.70
CA GLY A 443 20.33 -6.10 24.16
C GLY A 443 19.21 -7.00 24.69
N ILE A 444 18.00 -6.91 24.13
CA ILE A 444 16.87 -7.78 24.50
C ILE A 444 17.15 -9.20 24.02
N PHE A 445 17.50 -9.36 22.74
CA PHE A 445 17.65 -10.67 22.10
C PHE A 445 18.79 -11.50 22.68
N LEU A 446 19.97 -10.91 22.89
CA LEU A 446 21.13 -11.64 23.43
C LEU A 446 20.90 -12.10 24.87
N ARG A 447 20.18 -11.31 25.69
CA ARG A 447 19.79 -11.72 27.05
C ARG A 447 18.79 -12.87 27.00
N LEU A 448 17.76 -12.77 26.16
CA LEU A 448 16.78 -13.84 25.95
C LEU A 448 17.46 -15.13 25.49
N ARG A 449 18.32 -15.04 24.47
CA ARG A 449 19.09 -16.18 23.95
C ARG A 449 19.97 -16.83 25.00
N LYS A 450 20.67 -16.05 25.83
CA LYS A 450 21.47 -16.57 26.94
C LYS A 450 20.60 -17.35 27.93
N MET A 451 19.44 -16.82 28.30
CA MET A 451 18.50 -17.52 29.19
C MET A 451 18.05 -18.86 28.59
N TYR A 452 17.67 -18.89 27.31
CA TYR A 452 17.29 -20.13 26.62
C TYR A 452 18.44 -21.15 26.57
N ALA A 453 19.69 -20.70 26.38
CA ALA A 453 20.85 -21.58 26.35
C ALA A 453 21.17 -22.18 27.73
N GLU A 454 20.99 -21.41 28.81
CA GLU A 454 21.30 -21.84 30.18
C GLU A 454 20.15 -22.62 30.86
N GLN A 455 18.90 -22.27 30.52
CA GLN A 455 17.70 -22.72 31.26
C GLN A 455 16.77 -23.59 30.42
N GLY A 456 17.00 -23.69 29.10
CA GLY A 456 16.07 -24.32 28.18
C GLY A 456 14.79 -23.50 27.99
N GLY A 457 13.71 -24.14 27.54
CA GLY A 457 12.42 -23.51 27.29
C GLY A 457 11.63 -24.22 26.20
N ALA A 458 10.48 -23.67 25.82
CA ALA A 458 9.72 -24.18 24.69
C ALA A 458 10.42 -23.81 23.36
N ASN A 459 10.63 -24.80 22.49
CA ASN A 459 11.21 -24.64 21.15
C ASN A 459 12.53 -23.81 21.10
N PRO A 460 13.56 -24.16 21.90
CA PRO A 460 14.76 -23.34 22.03
C PRO A 460 15.52 -23.16 20.71
N ASP A 461 15.43 -24.13 19.81
CA ASP A 461 16.12 -24.13 18.51
C ASP A 461 15.80 -22.90 17.66
N GLN A 462 14.57 -22.38 17.69
CA GLN A 462 14.19 -21.19 16.93
C GLN A 462 14.99 -19.95 17.36
N VAL A 463 15.29 -19.84 18.66
CA VAL A 463 16.05 -18.72 19.24
C VAL A 463 17.56 -18.92 19.09
N LEU A 464 18.03 -20.16 19.31
CA LEU A 464 19.45 -20.52 19.32
C LEU A 464 20.05 -20.70 17.92
N ASN A 465 19.23 -20.99 16.90
CA ASN A 465 19.70 -21.25 15.54
C ASN A 465 19.68 -20.01 14.64
N MET A 466 18.87 -19.00 14.95
CA MET A 466 18.92 -17.70 14.26
C MET A 466 20.33 -17.11 14.32
N THR A 467 20.89 -16.67 13.20
CA THR A 467 22.21 -16.06 13.15
C THR A 467 22.18 -14.69 13.85
N TRP A 468 23.34 -14.29 14.39
CA TRP A 468 23.57 -12.94 14.90
C TRP A 468 25.05 -12.61 14.75
N ASN A 469 25.52 -12.75 13.51
CA ASN A 469 26.94 -12.82 13.15
C ASN A 469 27.49 -11.44 12.79
N TYR A 470 27.36 -10.50 13.73
CA TYR A 470 27.88 -9.14 13.59
C TYR A 470 29.21 -9.03 14.33
N ALA A 471 30.13 -8.21 13.81
CA ALA A 471 31.46 -8.03 14.39
C ALA A 471 31.40 -7.61 15.87
N ILE A 472 30.41 -6.78 16.22
CA ILE A 472 30.07 -6.43 17.59
C ILE A 472 28.60 -6.84 17.83
N PRO A 473 28.33 -8.00 18.44
CA PRO A 473 26.97 -8.54 18.53
C PRO A 473 25.94 -7.63 19.22
N HIS A 474 26.37 -6.78 20.15
CA HIS A 474 25.48 -5.85 20.85
C HIS A 474 25.28 -4.52 20.11
N GLU A 475 26.04 -4.26 19.04
CA GLU A 475 25.97 -3.04 18.22
C GLU A 475 26.11 -3.39 16.72
N PRO A 476 25.13 -4.09 16.11
CA PRO A 476 25.17 -4.44 14.68
C PRO A 476 25.31 -3.19 13.80
N LYS A 477 26.26 -3.18 12.88
CA LYS A 477 26.45 -2.03 11.98
C LYS A 477 25.50 -2.10 10.80
N SER A 478 24.94 -0.96 10.40
CA SER A 478 24.03 -0.83 9.27
C SER A 478 24.64 -1.37 7.97
N GLU A 479 25.94 -1.23 7.79
CA GLU A 479 26.70 -1.75 6.65
C GLU A 479 26.67 -3.29 6.59
N GLU A 480 26.82 -3.97 7.73
CA GLU A 480 26.77 -5.44 7.82
C GLU A 480 25.38 -5.96 7.44
N VAL A 481 24.33 -5.36 7.99
CA VAL A 481 22.93 -5.73 7.72
C VAL A 481 22.53 -5.44 6.27
N ALA A 482 23.03 -4.34 5.69
CA ALA A 482 22.81 -4.01 4.29
C ALA A 482 23.48 -5.03 3.34
N MET A 483 24.72 -5.44 3.64
CA MET A 483 25.41 -6.48 2.87
C MET A 483 24.75 -7.86 3.02
N GLU A 484 24.20 -8.18 4.19
CA GLU A 484 23.40 -9.39 4.40
C GLU A 484 22.11 -9.35 3.56
N SER A 485 21.43 -8.20 3.56
CA SER A 485 20.21 -7.97 2.76
C SER A 485 20.48 -8.09 1.27
N ASN A 486 21.61 -7.55 0.78
CA ASN A 486 22.07 -7.71 -0.61
C ASN A 486 22.39 -9.18 -0.93
N GLY A 487 23.16 -9.83 -0.07
CA GLY A 487 23.57 -11.21 -0.20
C GLY A 487 24.99 -11.44 -0.74
N LYS A 488 25.47 -12.67 -0.55
CA LYS A 488 26.82 -13.13 -0.90
C LYS A 488 26.83 -14.58 -1.40
N ALA A 489 27.89 -14.92 -2.12
CA ALA A 489 28.21 -16.29 -2.49
C ALA A 489 28.86 -17.03 -1.31
N LEU A 490 28.34 -18.22 -0.96
CA LEU A 490 28.89 -19.12 0.08
C LEU A 490 29.82 -20.19 -0.52
N ALA A 491 29.76 -20.40 -1.83
CA ALA A 491 30.67 -21.18 -2.65
C ALA A 491 30.96 -20.42 -3.96
N ASP A 492 31.88 -20.91 -4.78
CA ASP A 492 32.03 -20.39 -6.14
C ASP A 492 30.73 -20.68 -6.92
N ILE A 493 30.11 -19.62 -7.44
CA ILE A 493 28.89 -19.72 -8.25
C ILE A 493 29.31 -19.84 -9.70
N THR A 494 28.90 -20.92 -10.36
CA THR A 494 29.18 -21.16 -11.78
C THR A 494 27.97 -20.85 -12.65
N ASP A 495 28.21 -20.40 -13.88
CA ASP A 495 27.19 -20.33 -14.91
C ASP A 495 26.84 -21.76 -15.38
N PRO A 496 25.59 -22.22 -15.27
CA PRO A 496 25.21 -23.57 -15.69
C PRO A 496 25.42 -23.83 -17.19
N ALA A 497 25.37 -22.80 -18.03
CA ALA A 497 25.53 -22.95 -19.47
C ALA A 497 27.00 -23.08 -19.89
N THR A 498 27.93 -22.42 -19.19
CA THR A 498 29.35 -22.36 -19.58
C THR A 498 30.29 -23.06 -18.60
N GLY A 499 29.85 -23.35 -17.38
CA GLY A 499 30.67 -23.86 -16.28
C GLY A 499 31.62 -22.82 -15.67
N ALA A 500 31.67 -21.59 -16.20
CA ALA A 500 32.58 -20.55 -15.73
C ALA A 500 32.15 -20.02 -14.35
N VAL A 501 33.12 -19.75 -13.46
CA VAL A 501 32.84 -19.09 -12.18
C VAL A 501 32.44 -17.63 -12.45
N ILE A 502 31.21 -17.27 -12.08
CA ILE A 502 30.64 -15.93 -12.24
C ILE A 502 30.69 -15.09 -10.96
N VAL A 503 30.74 -15.74 -9.79
CA VAL A 503 30.94 -15.08 -8.48
C VAL A 503 31.80 -15.99 -7.61
N LYS A 504 32.87 -15.47 -7.01
CA LYS A 504 33.73 -16.26 -6.11
C LYS A 504 33.14 -16.34 -4.71
N LYS A 505 33.44 -17.43 -3.99
CA LYS A 505 33.09 -17.59 -2.57
C LYS A 505 33.47 -16.34 -1.75
N GLY A 506 32.54 -15.87 -0.93
CA GLY A 506 32.70 -14.72 -0.03
C GLY A 506 32.37 -13.37 -0.68
N GLN A 507 32.26 -13.27 -2.00
CA GLN A 507 31.92 -12.01 -2.67
C GLN A 507 30.43 -11.67 -2.54
N GLN A 508 30.13 -10.37 -2.50
CA GLN A 508 28.76 -9.86 -2.61
C GLN A 508 28.16 -10.19 -3.98
N LEU A 509 26.86 -10.46 -4.00
CA LEU A 509 26.11 -10.68 -5.25
C LEU A 509 25.83 -9.33 -5.92
N SER A 510 25.85 -9.30 -7.25
CA SER A 510 25.50 -8.12 -8.05
C SER A 510 24.09 -8.18 -8.65
N SER A 511 23.43 -9.35 -8.58
CA SER A 511 22.06 -9.52 -9.06
C SER A 511 21.37 -10.73 -8.41
N PHE A 512 20.06 -10.64 -8.19
CA PHE A 512 19.26 -11.80 -7.75
C PHE A 512 19.26 -12.94 -8.76
N ALA A 513 19.62 -12.70 -10.03
CA ALA A 513 19.78 -13.77 -11.02
C ALA A 513 20.90 -14.77 -10.67
N GLN A 514 21.78 -14.40 -9.74
CA GLN A 514 22.87 -15.25 -9.24
C GLN A 514 22.44 -16.15 -8.07
N LEU A 515 21.25 -15.95 -7.51
CA LEU A 515 20.75 -16.74 -6.38
C LEU A 515 20.49 -18.20 -6.80
N ARG A 516 20.74 -19.12 -5.87
CA ARG A 516 20.59 -20.57 -6.01
C ARG A 516 19.67 -21.13 -4.93
N ASP A 517 19.14 -22.32 -5.17
CA ASP A 517 18.28 -23.11 -4.29
C ASP A 517 19.00 -24.31 -3.65
N ASP A 518 20.32 -24.38 -3.79
CA ASP A 518 21.20 -25.46 -3.30
C ASP A 518 22.00 -25.08 -2.04
N GLY A 519 21.71 -23.91 -1.46
CA GLY A 519 22.39 -23.40 -0.27
C GLY A 519 23.75 -22.74 -0.53
N THR A 520 24.17 -22.56 -1.80
CA THR A 520 25.45 -21.91 -2.14
C THR A 520 25.38 -20.38 -2.14
N THR A 521 24.21 -19.78 -1.98
CA THR A 521 24.01 -18.33 -1.86
C THR A 521 23.27 -17.97 -0.58
N SER A 522 23.56 -16.80 -0.03
CA SER A 522 22.88 -16.21 1.13
C SER A 522 22.37 -14.83 0.75
N CYS A 523 21.11 -14.49 1.05
CA CYS A 523 20.53 -13.19 0.75
C CYS A 523 19.32 -12.91 1.66
N GLY A 524 19.41 -11.86 2.49
CA GLY A 524 18.35 -11.51 3.44
C GLY A 524 17.11 -10.90 2.78
N CYS A 525 17.25 -10.28 1.59
CA CYS A 525 16.12 -9.74 0.83
C CYS A 525 16.43 -9.78 -0.67
N TRP A 526 15.88 -10.76 -1.39
CA TRP A 526 16.29 -11.03 -2.78
C TRP A 526 16.13 -9.84 -3.73
N ILE A 527 15.09 -9.01 -3.54
CA ILE A 527 14.89 -7.80 -4.36
C ILE A 527 15.95 -6.73 -4.13
N PHE A 528 16.76 -6.82 -3.06
CA PHE A 528 17.87 -5.90 -2.76
C PHE A 528 19.23 -6.42 -3.26
N ALA A 529 19.31 -7.62 -3.83
CA ALA A 529 20.52 -8.12 -4.46
C ALA A 529 20.92 -7.23 -5.66
N GLY A 530 22.03 -6.52 -5.52
CA GLY A 530 22.50 -5.44 -6.40
C GLY A 530 22.62 -4.07 -5.71
N SER A 531 22.16 -3.93 -4.45
CA SER A 531 22.24 -2.69 -3.68
C SER A 531 23.60 -2.42 -3.03
N TRP A 532 24.36 -3.48 -2.72
CA TRP A 532 25.73 -3.41 -2.22
C TRP A 532 26.57 -4.52 -2.83
N THR A 533 27.35 -4.19 -3.84
CA THR A 533 28.04 -5.16 -4.71
C THR A 533 29.55 -5.13 -4.44
N PRO A 534 30.39 -5.94 -5.14
CA PRO A 534 31.84 -5.79 -5.08
C PRO A 534 32.34 -4.40 -5.48
N GLU A 535 31.56 -3.66 -6.27
CA GLU A 535 31.80 -2.25 -6.64
C GLU A 535 31.44 -1.25 -5.51
N GLY A 536 30.87 -1.74 -4.40
CA GLY A 536 30.54 -0.95 -3.21
C GLY A 536 29.04 -0.69 -3.02
N ASN A 537 28.74 0.22 -2.10
CA ASN A 537 27.38 0.59 -1.72
C ASN A 537 26.70 1.45 -2.82
N GLN A 538 25.83 0.82 -3.62
CA GLN A 538 25.11 1.49 -4.71
C GLN A 538 24.06 2.49 -4.20
N MET A 539 23.53 2.28 -2.99
CA MET A 539 22.55 3.16 -2.33
C MET A 539 23.13 4.53 -1.98
N ALA A 540 24.46 4.64 -1.90
CA ALA A 540 25.19 5.87 -1.58
C ALA A 540 25.61 6.68 -2.81
N ARG A 541 25.33 6.22 -4.05
CA ARG A 541 25.70 6.95 -5.26
C ARG A 541 24.97 8.29 -5.38
N ARG A 542 25.65 9.30 -5.91
CA ARG A 542 25.19 10.69 -5.98
C ARG A 542 25.29 11.30 -7.39
N ASP A 543 25.33 10.47 -8.42
CA ASP A 543 25.32 10.94 -9.81
C ASP A 543 23.88 11.26 -10.24
N ASN A 544 23.59 12.54 -10.48
CA ASN A 544 22.28 13.03 -10.88
C ASN A 544 22.14 13.25 -12.39
N ALA A 545 23.03 12.66 -13.21
CA ALA A 545 22.94 12.74 -14.66
C ALA A 545 21.61 12.21 -15.19
N ASP A 546 20.99 12.97 -16.09
CA ASP A 546 19.75 12.66 -16.79
C ASP A 546 19.95 12.83 -18.31
N PRO A 547 20.67 11.90 -18.97
CA PRO A 547 21.06 12.06 -20.37
C PRO A 547 19.87 12.07 -21.35
N SER A 548 18.72 11.50 -20.95
CA SER A 548 17.52 11.48 -21.78
C SER A 548 16.67 12.74 -21.67
N GLY A 549 16.86 13.53 -20.59
CA GLY A 549 15.97 14.63 -20.23
C GLY A 549 14.62 14.20 -19.66
N LEU A 550 14.35 12.88 -19.51
CA LEU A 550 13.10 12.35 -18.95
C LEU A 550 13.09 12.37 -17.41
N GLY A 551 14.18 12.78 -16.77
CA GLY A 551 14.32 12.81 -15.31
C GLY A 551 14.76 11.47 -14.72
N ASN A 552 15.33 10.57 -15.53
CA ASN A 552 15.70 9.23 -15.09
C ASN A 552 17.17 9.15 -14.68
N THR A 553 17.43 9.22 -13.38
CA THR A 553 18.79 9.37 -12.80
C THR A 553 19.32 8.03 -12.28
N LEU A 554 19.73 7.15 -13.19
CA LEU A 554 20.20 5.79 -12.87
C LEU A 554 21.43 5.76 -11.95
N GLY A 555 22.22 6.84 -11.93
CA GLY A 555 23.40 7.02 -11.08
C GLY A 555 23.11 7.53 -9.67
N TRP A 556 21.86 7.88 -9.33
CA TRP A 556 21.51 8.40 -8.02
C TRP A 556 20.89 7.30 -7.17
N ALA A 557 21.55 6.98 -6.05
CA ALA A 557 21.20 5.85 -5.18
C ALA A 557 21.01 4.55 -5.97
N TRP A 558 20.17 3.64 -5.48
CA TRP A 558 19.82 2.41 -6.19
C TRP A 558 18.34 2.05 -5.98
N ALA A 559 17.64 1.65 -7.04
CA ALA A 559 16.23 1.27 -6.95
C ALA A 559 16.06 -0.24 -7.09
N TRP A 560 15.20 -0.87 -6.29
CA TRP A 560 14.82 -2.26 -6.57
C TRP A 560 13.65 -2.31 -7.55
N PRO A 561 13.55 -3.30 -8.46
CA PRO A 561 14.54 -4.35 -8.71
C PRO A 561 15.63 -3.91 -9.72
N LEU A 562 16.90 -4.30 -9.47
CA LEU A 562 18.04 -4.12 -10.39
C LEU A 562 18.15 -2.72 -11.03
N ASN A 563 17.94 -1.68 -10.24
CA ASN A 563 18.01 -0.27 -10.63
C ASN A 563 16.95 0.18 -11.66
N ARG A 564 15.95 -0.65 -11.96
CA ARG A 564 14.82 -0.32 -12.87
C ARG A 564 13.96 0.78 -12.26
N ARG A 565 13.87 1.95 -12.90
CA ARG A 565 13.21 3.13 -12.33
C ARG A 565 11.73 3.21 -12.71
N ILE A 566 11.35 2.70 -13.87
CA ILE A 566 9.97 2.56 -14.31
C ILE A 566 9.66 1.07 -14.48
N LEU A 567 8.77 0.54 -13.64
CA LEU A 567 8.31 -0.84 -13.76
C LEU A 567 7.50 -1.01 -15.04
N TYR A 568 7.56 -2.22 -15.60
CA TYR A 568 6.81 -2.63 -16.80
C TYR A 568 7.19 -1.82 -18.05
N ASN A 569 8.38 -1.22 -18.09
CA ASN A 569 8.83 -0.35 -19.17
C ASN A 569 8.95 -1.05 -20.55
N ARG A 570 8.86 -2.39 -20.63
CA ARG A 570 8.61 -3.06 -21.92
C ARG A 570 7.29 -2.61 -22.55
N ALA A 571 6.27 -2.35 -21.75
CA ALA A 571 4.98 -1.87 -22.24
C ALA A 571 5.02 -0.41 -22.74
N SER A 572 6.17 0.29 -22.66
CA SER A 572 6.35 1.61 -23.27
C SER A 572 6.52 1.58 -24.79
N ALA A 573 6.54 0.38 -25.37
CA ALA A 573 6.66 0.13 -26.81
C ALA A 573 5.63 -0.90 -27.24
N ASP A 574 5.28 -0.90 -28.51
CA ASP A 574 4.39 -1.86 -29.16
C ASP A 574 4.98 -3.29 -29.20
N PRO A 575 4.23 -4.32 -29.64
CA PRO A 575 4.74 -5.69 -29.68
C PRO A 575 5.98 -5.85 -30.57
N GLN A 576 6.17 -4.97 -31.54
CA GLN A 576 7.28 -4.90 -32.49
C GLN A 576 8.47 -4.06 -31.97
N GLY A 577 8.33 -3.47 -30.78
CA GLY A 577 9.37 -2.74 -30.09
C GLY A 577 9.51 -1.27 -30.50
N ASN A 578 8.54 -0.73 -31.24
CA ASN A 578 8.49 0.70 -31.53
C ASN A 578 7.90 1.45 -30.34
N PRO A 579 8.49 2.55 -29.88
CA PRO A 579 7.94 3.32 -28.76
C PRO A 579 6.56 3.89 -29.14
N TRP A 580 5.59 3.82 -28.22
CA TRP A 580 4.26 4.45 -28.42
C TRP A 580 4.39 5.97 -28.62
N ASP A 581 5.32 6.58 -27.87
CA ASP A 581 5.74 7.96 -28.05
C ASP A 581 7.27 8.01 -28.27
N PRO A 582 7.74 8.33 -29.49
CA PRO A 582 9.16 8.47 -29.78
C PRO A 582 9.91 9.48 -28.91
N LYS A 583 9.23 10.52 -28.36
CA LYS A 583 9.84 11.51 -27.46
C LYS A 583 10.05 10.98 -26.05
N ARG A 584 9.39 9.88 -25.69
CA ARG A 584 9.44 9.23 -24.37
C ARG A 584 9.91 7.78 -24.46
N GLN A 585 10.70 7.45 -25.47
CA GLN A 585 11.29 6.12 -25.61
C GLN A 585 12.09 5.77 -24.35
N LEU A 586 11.71 4.72 -23.62
CA LEU A 586 12.50 4.20 -22.51
C LEU A 586 13.44 3.11 -22.97
N LEU A 587 12.96 2.21 -23.83
CA LEU A 587 13.70 1.06 -24.32
C LEU A 587 13.77 1.04 -25.85
N LYS A 588 14.80 0.39 -26.36
CA LYS A 588 15.04 0.09 -27.77
C LYS A 588 15.67 -1.30 -27.90
N TRP A 589 15.17 -2.08 -28.86
CA TRP A 589 15.82 -3.32 -29.28
C TRP A 589 17.00 -3.02 -30.22
N ASP A 590 18.19 -3.53 -29.92
CA ASP A 590 19.40 -3.31 -30.73
C ASP A 590 19.66 -4.41 -31.78
N GLY A 591 18.78 -5.41 -31.84
CA GLY A 591 18.95 -6.63 -32.65
C GLY A 591 19.26 -7.86 -31.79
N THR A 592 19.81 -7.67 -30.60
CA THR A 592 20.24 -8.76 -29.70
C THR A 592 19.72 -8.63 -28.27
N LYS A 593 19.49 -7.40 -27.78
CA LYS A 593 18.99 -7.13 -26.43
C LYS A 593 18.23 -5.82 -26.36
N TRP A 594 17.48 -5.66 -25.27
CA TRP A 594 16.86 -4.38 -24.91
C TRP A 594 17.89 -3.47 -24.23
N THR A 595 18.01 -2.25 -24.73
CA THR A 595 18.83 -1.16 -24.16
C THR A 595 17.98 0.11 -24.08
N GLY A 596 18.47 1.19 -23.47
CA GLY A 596 17.75 2.46 -23.48
C GLY A 596 18.09 3.36 -22.31
N TRP A 597 17.14 4.25 -22.00
CA TRP A 597 17.26 5.26 -20.95
C TRP A 597 16.81 4.78 -19.57
N ASP A 598 16.26 3.56 -19.48
CA ASP A 598 16.02 2.84 -18.22
C ASP A 598 16.52 1.39 -18.35
N ILE A 599 16.68 0.70 -17.21
CA ILE A 599 17.02 -0.72 -17.21
C ILE A 599 15.77 -1.52 -17.65
N PRO A 600 15.86 -2.44 -18.63
CA PRO A 600 14.70 -3.21 -19.07
C PRO A 600 14.09 -4.03 -17.92
N ASP A 601 12.81 -3.78 -17.64
CA ASP A 601 11.97 -4.63 -16.79
C ASP A 601 11.39 -5.78 -17.62
N TYR A 602 12.29 -6.57 -18.19
CA TYR A 602 11.93 -7.55 -19.20
C TYR A 602 12.97 -8.66 -19.32
N SER A 603 12.61 -9.73 -20.02
CA SER A 603 13.57 -10.75 -20.45
C SER A 603 14.39 -10.26 -21.67
N ALA A 604 15.29 -11.10 -22.17
CA ALA A 604 15.98 -10.86 -23.43
C ALA A 604 15.14 -11.23 -24.67
N ALA A 605 13.83 -11.47 -24.53
CA ALA A 605 12.99 -11.89 -25.64
C ALA A 605 12.89 -10.81 -26.73
N PRO A 606 13.04 -11.17 -28.02
CA PRO A 606 12.98 -10.21 -29.11
C PRO A 606 11.55 -9.68 -29.32
N PRO A 607 11.38 -8.55 -30.03
CA PRO A 607 10.06 -8.10 -30.45
C PRO A 607 9.30 -9.17 -31.26
N GLY A 608 7.97 -9.21 -31.12
CA GLY A 608 7.10 -10.20 -31.77
C GLY A 608 7.12 -11.62 -31.16
N SER A 609 7.88 -11.86 -30.09
CA SER A 609 8.02 -13.20 -29.47
C SER A 609 6.80 -13.70 -28.68
N GLY A 610 5.78 -12.86 -28.44
CA GLY A 610 4.59 -13.23 -27.66
C GLY A 610 4.80 -13.25 -26.14
N VAL A 611 6.00 -12.94 -25.64
CA VAL A 611 6.26 -12.76 -24.20
C VAL A 611 5.64 -11.43 -23.74
N GLY A 612 4.93 -11.46 -22.61
CA GLY A 612 4.20 -10.31 -22.08
C GLY A 612 5.05 -9.41 -21.17
N PRO A 613 4.79 -8.09 -21.12
CA PRO A 613 5.61 -7.11 -20.41
C PRO A 613 5.53 -7.17 -18.88
N PHE A 614 4.56 -7.88 -18.30
CA PHE A 614 4.38 -7.98 -16.85
C PHE A 614 5.02 -9.26 -16.30
N ILE A 615 6.35 -9.25 -16.18
CA ILE A 615 7.17 -10.46 -15.96
C ILE A 615 6.89 -11.22 -14.65
N MET A 616 6.24 -10.59 -13.67
CA MET A 616 5.86 -11.23 -12.41
C MET A 616 4.52 -11.98 -12.51
N GLN A 617 3.77 -11.80 -13.59
CA GLN A 617 2.47 -12.42 -13.81
C GLN A 617 2.61 -13.77 -14.52
N GLN A 618 1.75 -14.73 -14.17
CA GLN A 618 1.74 -16.07 -14.75
C GLN A 618 1.46 -16.06 -16.25
N GLU A 619 0.60 -15.14 -16.68
CA GLU A 619 0.21 -14.92 -18.07
C GLU A 619 1.00 -13.78 -18.75
N GLY A 620 1.92 -13.11 -18.05
CA GLY A 620 2.69 -11.98 -18.59
C GLY A 620 1.88 -10.69 -18.86
N MET A 621 0.62 -10.63 -18.43
CA MET A 621 -0.34 -9.56 -18.78
C MET A 621 -0.84 -8.77 -17.57
N GLY A 622 -1.27 -7.53 -17.83
CA GLY A 622 -2.04 -6.72 -16.91
C GLY A 622 -3.47 -7.27 -16.76
N ARG A 623 -3.92 -7.45 -15.52
CA ARG A 623 -5.23 -8.06 -15.24
C ARG A 623 -6.36 -7.03 -15.18
N LEU A 624 -7.27 -7.08 -16.15
CA LEU A 624 -8.60 -6.46 -16.07
C LEU A 624 -9.52 -7.29 -15.17
N PHE A 625 -9.51 -8.62 -15.35
CA PHE A 625 -10.14 -9.60 -14.45
C PHE A 625 -9.10 -10.19 -13.49
N ALA A 626 -9.32 -10.09 -12.18
CA ALA A 626 -8.27 -10.36 -11.18
C ALA A 626 -8.11 -11.84 -10.76
N LEU A 627 -8.90 -12.75 -11.33
CA LEU A 627 -8.97 -14.15 -10.89
C LEU A 627 -9.38 -14.28 -9.40
N ASP A 628 -8.85 -15.28 -8.71
CA ASP A 628 -9.05 -15.60 -7.29
C ASP A 628 -8.31 -14.67 -6.32
N LYS A 629 -7.65 -13.61 -6.82
CA LYS A 629 -6.69 -12.81 -6.03
C LYS A 629 -7.32 -11.78 -5.09
N MET A 630 -8.58 -11.41 -5.31
CA MET A 630 -9.31 -10.47 -4.44
C MET A 630 -10.28 -11.22 -3.53
N ALA A 631 -10.54 -10.71 -2.34
CA ALA A 631 -11.47 -11.34 -1.38
C ALA A 631 -12.94 -11.22 -1.84
N GLU A 632 -13.29 -10.09 -2.44
CA GLU A 632 -14.66 -9.64 -2.68
C GLU A 632 -15.08 -9.65 -4.17
N GLY A 633 -14.19 -10.03 -5.09
CA GLY A 633 -14.55 -10.20 -6.50
C GLY A 633 -13.43 -9.93 -7.52
N PRO A 634 -13.46 -10.59 -8.69
CA PRO A 634 -12.44 -10.40 -9.73
C PRO A 634 -12.59 -9.08 -10.51
N PHE A 635 -13.77 -8.45 -10.44
CA PHE A 635 -14.01 -7.07 -10.83
C PHE A 635 -14.40 -6.21 -9.62
N PRO A 636 -14.08 -4.89 -9.63
CA PRO A 636 -14.55 -3.96 -8.61
C PRO A 636 -16.08 -3.78 -8.65
N GLU A 637 -16.71 -3.68 -7.48
CA GLU A 637 -18.15 -3.40 -7.34
C GLU A 637 -18.39 -2.38 -6.22
N HIS A 638 -19.35 -1.47 -6.42
CA HIS A 638 -19.67 -0.44 -5.43
C HIS A 638 -20.39 -1.03 -4.22
N TYR A 639 -19.77 -0.96 -3.06
CA TYR A 639 -20.39 -1.17 -1.77
C TYR A 639 -20.23 0.07 -0.90
N GLU A 640 -21.27 0.42 -0.16
CA GLU A 640 -21.25 1.55 0.78
C GLU A 640 -20.34 1.26 1.99
N PRO A 641 -19.76 2.31 2.61
CA PRO A 641 -19.12 2.21 3.92
C PRO A 641 -20.03 1.55 4.96
N PHE A 642 -19.45 0.94 6.00
CA PHE A 642 -20.22 0.27 7.05
C PHE A 642 -21.12 1.25 7.82
N GLU A 643 -20.68 2.50 7.94
CA GLU A 643 -21.53 3.61 8.38
C GLU A 643 -21.80 4.54 7.20
N THR A 644 -22.90 4.31 6.48
CA THR A 644 -23.31 5.12 5.34
C THR A 644 -24.44 6.11 5.71
N PRO A 645 -24.38 7.37 5.25
CA PRO A 645 -25.45 8.35 5.50
C PRO A 645 -26.73 8.01 4.73
N LEU A 646 -26.67 7.10 3.76
CA LEU A 646 -27.82 6.72 2.95
C LEU A 646 -28.69 5.66 3.66
N GLY A 647 -28.08 4.81 4.49
CA GLY A 647 -28.72 3.64 5.10
C GLY A 647 -29.05 2.51 4.11
N THR A 648 -28.61 2.63 2.86
CA THR A 648 -28.85 1.69 1.77
C THR A 648 -27.78 1.87 0.69
N ASN A 649 -27.64 0.91 -0.23
CA ASN A 649 -26.85 1.04 -1.45
C ASN A 649 -27.80 1.21 -2.65
N PRO A 650 -27.81 2.37 -3.35
CA PRO A 650 -28.68 2.59 -4.49
C PRO A 650 -28.47 1.65 -5.68
N LEU A 651 -27.31 0.98 -5.78
CA LEU A 651 -27.00 0.08 -6.89
C LEU A 651 -27.62 -1.32 -6.71
N HIS A 652 -27.64 -1.82 -5.47
CA HIS A 652 -28.23 -3.11 -5.08
C HIS A 652 -28.56 -3.08 -3.57
N PRO A 653 -29.80 -2.73 -3.19
CA PRO A 653 -30.18 -2.52 -1.78
C PRO A 653 -30.03 -3.76 -0.88
N ASN A 654 -29.99 -4.96 -1.45
CA ASN A 654 -29.83 -6.22 -0.71
C ASN A 654 -28.39 -6.42 -0.20
N VAL A 655 -27.40 -5.77 -0.82
CA VAL A 655 -25.99 -5.84 -0.43
C VAL A 655 -25.45 -4.43 -0.23
N ILE A 656 -25.59 -3.91 0.99
CA ILE A 656 -25.25 -2.51 1.28
C ILE A 656 -23.73 -2.31 1.28
N SER A 657 -23.03 -2.99 2.18
CA SER A 657 -21.58 -2.90 2.39
C SER A 657 -20.87 -4.17 1.95
N ASN A 658 -19.53 -4.12 1.89
CA ASN A 658 -18.70 -5.20 1.35
C ASN A 658 -19.06 -6.57 1.95
N PRO A 659 -19.54 -7.53 1.15
CA PRO A 659 -19.99 -8.83 1.64
C PRO A 659 -18.85 -9.71 2.16
N ALA A 660 -17.60 -9.46 1.77
CA ALA A 660 -16.43 -10.22 2.21
C ALA A 660 -15.60 -9.55 3.32
N ALA A 661 -15.95 -8.33 3.74
CA ALA A 661 -15.27 -7.65 4.84
C ALA A 661 -15.60 -8.30 6.20
N ARG A 662 -14.57 -8.45 7.05
CA ARG A 662 -14.70 -8.98 8.41
C ARG A 662 -15.12 -7.87 9.37
N ILE A 663 -16.09 -8.17 10.24
CA ILE A 663 -16.47 -7.32 11.37
C ILE A 663 -16.69 -8.19 12.61
N PHE A 664 -16.14 -7.79 13.76
CA PHE A 664 -16.38 -8.48 15.02
C PHE A 664 -17.72 -8.04 15.61
N LYS A 665 -18.34 -8.93 16.41
CA LYS A 665 -19.68 -8.71 16.96
C LYS A 665 -19.82 -7.36 17.68
N ASP A 666 -18.96 -7.11 18.66
CA ASP A 666 -19.03 -5.89 19.47
C ASP A 666 -18.72 -4.62 18.65
N ASP A 667 -17.92 -4.75 17.59
CA ASP A 667 -17.63 -3.62 16.69
C ASP A 667 -18.80 -3.33 15.75
N ALA A 668 -19.54 -4.36 15.33
CA ALA A 668 -20.80 -4.21 14.60
C ALA A 668 -21.87 -3.53 15.46
N GLU A 669 -21.98 -3.90 16.74
CA GLU A 669 -22.87 -3.25 17.71
C GLU A 669 -22.46 -1.80 18.01
N ALA A 670 -21.18 -1.47 17.86
CA ALA A 670 -20.64 -0.12 18.02
C ALA A 670 -20.78 0.79 16.78
N LEU A 671 -21.34 0.31 15.67
CA LEU A 671 -21.62 1.15 14.50
C LEU A 671 -22.80 2.10 14.78
N GLY A 672 -22.61 3.36 14.42
CA GLY A 672 -23.60 4.41 14.41
C GLY A 672 -24.53 4.31 13.21
N LYS A 673 -25.71 4.93 13.34
CA LYS A 673 -26.74 5.01 12.30
C LYS A 673 -27.01 6.46 11.94
N ALA A 674 -27.44 6.67 10.70
CA ALA A 674 -27.62 8.01 10.10
C ALA A 674 -28.69 8.87 10.79
N ASP A 675 -29.63 8.26 11.53
CA ASP A 675 -30.63 8.98 12.34
C ASP A 675 -30.01 9.71 13.54
N LYS A 676 -28.92 9.17 14.10
CA LYS A 676 -28.18 9.75 15.22
C LYS A 676 -26.91 10.49 14.80
N PHE A 677 -26.25 10.00 13.76
CA PHE A 677 -24.99 10.50 13.24
C PHE A 677 -25.17 10.81 11.75
N PRO A 678 -25.80 11.93 11.38
CA PRO A 678 -26.28 12.16 10.02
C PRO A 678 -25.20 12.60 9.02
N TYR A 679 -23.99 12.93 9.48
CA TYR A 679 -22.95 13.52 8.64
C TYR A 679 -21.83 12.53 8.35
N VAL A 680 -21.24 12.62 7.17
CA VAL A 680 -20.03 11.86 6.84
C VAL A 680 -18.85 12.43 7.61
N GLY A 681 -18.20 11.64 8.45
CA GLY A 681 -16.90 11.93 9.03
C GLY A 681 -15.77 11.42 8.13
N THR A 682 -14.75 12.23 7.93
CA THR A 682 -13.53 11.82 7.22
C THR A 682 -12.27 12.39 7.87
N THR A 683 -11.23 11.56 8.00
CA THR A 683 -9.96 11.98 8.62
C THR A 683 -8.84 12.19 7.60
N TYR A 684 -8.01 13.21 7.76
CA TYR A 684 -6.94 13.54 6.80
C TYR A 684 -5.76 14.30 7.43
N ARG A 685 -4.81 14.72 6.58
CA ARG A 685 -3.57 15.41 6.95
C ARG A 685 -3.57 16.87 6.50
N LEU A 686 -2.73 17.67 7.14
CA LEU A 686 -2.33 19.04 6.81
C LEU A 686 -0.83 19.04 6.54
N THR A 687 -0.37 19.87 5.60
CA THR A 687 1.05 19.96 5.20
C THR A 687 2.00 20.16 6.38
N GLU A 688 1.58 20.93 7.36
CA GLU A 688 2.42 21.42 8.46
C GLU A 688 2.66 20.36 9.53
N HIS A 689 1.91 19.24 9.53
CA HIS A 689 2.07 18.20 10.53
C HIS A 689 2.22 16.79 9.93
N PHE A 690 3.10 15.99 10.55
CA PHE A 690 3.22 14.57 10.23
C PHE A 690 2.65 13.74 11.37
N HIS A 691 1.49 13.13 11.12
CA HIS A 691 0.73 12.32 12.08
C HIS A 691 0.63 13.05 13.43
N TYR A 692 0.96 12.34 14.51
CA TYR A 692 0.99 12.80 15.90
C TYR A 692 2.44 13.07 16.36
N TRP A 693 3.38 13.18 15.43
CA TRP A 693 4.81 13.32 15.70
C TRP A 693 5.23 14.79 15.77
N THR A 694 5.00 15.57 14.71
CA THR A 694 5.58 16.92 14.63
C THR A 694 4.92 17.94 15.56
N LYS A 695 3.84 17.58 16.27
CA LYS A 695 3.34 18.39 17.40
C LYS A 695 4.35 18.51 18.55
N HIS A 696 5.42 17.72 18.55
CA HIS A 696 6.57 17.87 19.45
C HIS A 696 7.62 18.89 18.94
N ALA A 697 7.54 19.30 17.68
CA ALA A 697 8.42 20.32 17.11
C ALA A 697 7.76 21.70 17.21
N LEU A 698 8.44 22.64 17.87
CA LEU A 698 7.91 23.97 18.16
C LEU A 698 7.49 24.74 16.90
N LEU A 699 8.26 24.65 15.81
CA LEU A 699 7.93 25.34 14.57
C LEU A 699 6.60 24.86 13.98
N ASN A 700 6.36 23.56 13.96
CA ASN A 700 5.09 23.01 13.47
C ASN A 700 3.93 23.40 14.38
N ALA A 701 4.15 23.36 15.71
CA ALA A 701 3.18 23.83 16.70
C ALA A 701 2.89 25.34 16.61
N ILE A 702 3.78 26.16 16.05
CA ILE A 702 3.49 27.57 15.76
C ILE A 702 2.63 27.71 14.49
N LEU A 703 2.92 26.90 13.47
CA LEU A 703 2.23 26.96 12.17
C LEU A 703 0.77 26.48 12.24
N GLN A 704 0.51 25.38 12.97
CA GLN A 704 -0.84 24.82 13.16
C GLN A 704 -1.06 24.50 14.65
N PRO A 705 -1.31 25.51 15.50
CA PRO A 705 -1.19 25.39 16.95
C PRO A 705 -2.31 24.63 17.65
N GLU A 706 -3.51 24.58 17.07
CA GLU A 706 -4.72 24.17 17.77
C GLU A 706 -5.62 23.31 16.89
N GLN A 707 -6.19 22.28 17.50
CA GLN A 707 -7.08 21.36 16.81
C GLN A 707 -8.33 22.06 16.30
N PHE A 708 -8.67 21.75 15.05
CA PHE A 708 -9.91 22.20 14.42
C PHE A 708 -10.59 21.06 13.66
N VAL A 709 -11.84 21.28 13.28
CA VAL A 709 -12.60 20.50 12.30
C VAL A 709 -13.11 21.43 11.20
N GLU A 710 -13.20 20.93 9.97
CA GLU A 710 -13.75 21.68 8.83
C GLU A 710 -15.23 21.37 8.66
N ILE A 711 -16.05 22.41 8.54
CA ILE A 711 -17.51 22.32 8.36
C ILE A 711 -17.92 23.18 7.18
N GLY A 712 -18.80 22.66 6.31
CA GLY A 712 -19.37 23.43 5.20
C GLY A 712 -20.23 24.60 5.70
N GLU A 713 -20.18 25.76 5.02
CA GLU A 713 -20.97 26.94 5.38
C GLU A 713 -22.48 26.67 5.51
N SER A 714 -23.04 25.85 4.62
CA SER A 714 -24.46 25.47 4.64
C SER A 714 -24.84 24.79 5.95
N LEU A 715 -24.08 23.77 6.36
CA LEU A 715 -24.32 23.04 7.59
C LEU A 715 -24.06 23.91 8.82
N ALA A 716 -22.99 24.69 8.83
CA ALA A 716 -22.64 25.57 9.95
C ALA A 716 -23.76 26.60 10.22
N ASN A 717 -24.32 27.20 9.16
CA ASN A 717 -25.46 28.12 9.27
C ASN A 717 -26.71 27.43 9.81
N LYS A 718 -27.02 26.21 9.33
CA LYS A 718 -28.15 25.41 9.82
C LYS A 718 -28.03 25.09 11.31
N LEU A 719 -26.81 24.90 11.81
CA LEU A 719 -26.52 24.55 13.20
C LEU A 719 -26.18 25.76 14.10
N GLY A 720 -26.13 26.98 13.57
CA GLY A 720 -25.76 28.18 14.36
C GLY A 720 -24.30 28.19 14.84
N ILE A 721 -23.39 27.57 14.08
CA ILE A 721 -21.96 27.48 14.38
C ILE A 721 -21.23 28.57 13.58
N ALA A 722 -20.54 29.48 14.28
CA ALA A 722 -19.71 30.51 13.66
C ALA A 722 -18.26 30.04 13.48
N GLN A 723 -17.53 30.72 12.58
CA GLN A 723 -16.08 30.53 12.43
C GLN A 723 -15.37 30.70 13.77
N GLY A 724 -14.57 29.71 14.19
CA GLY A 724 -13.79 29.74 15.42
C GLY A 724 -14.55 29.34 16.69
N ASP A 725 -15.85 29.06 16.61
CA ASP A 725 -16.60 28.46 17.73
C ASP A 725 -15.99 27.11 18.11
N THR A 726 -16.10 26.75 19.39
CA THR A 726 -15.78 25.39 19.83
C THR A 726 -16.98 24.49 19.55
N VAL A 727 -16.75 23.36 18.91
CA VAL A 727 -17.77 22.35 18.60
C VAL A 727 -17.38 21.00 19.17
N LYS A 728 -18.38 20.18 19.48
CA LYS A 728 -18.21 18.77 19.84
C LYS A 728 -18.62 17.92 18.64
N VAL A 729 -17.67 17.15 18.11
CA VAL A 729 -17.92 16.15 17.07
C VAL A 729 -17.97 14.79 17.75
N SER A 730 -19.03 14.03 17.50
CA SER A 730 -19.26 12.73 18.15
C SER A 730 -19.59 11.65 17.15
N SER A 731 -19.20 10.42 17.46
CA SER A 731 -19.68 9.20 16.83
C SER A 731 -20.18 8.25 17.91
N ASN A 732 -20.65 7.07 17.53
CA ASN A 732 -21.12 6.08 18.49
C ASN A 732 -20.00 5.54 19.42
N ARG A 733 -18.74 5.89 19.16
CA ARG A 733 -17.55 5.41 19.89
C ARG A 733 -16.97 6.44 20.87
N GLY A 734 -17.34 7.71 20.73
CA GLY A 734 -16.81 8.79 21.56
C GLY A 734 -16.96 10.16 20.91
N TYR A 735 -16.24 11.14 21.44
CA TYR A 735 -16.30 12.51 20.96
C TYR A 735 -14.94 13.21 21.02
N ILE A 736 -14.82 14.31 20.28
CA ILE A 736 -13.74 15.28 20.37
C ILE A 736 -14.34 16.69 20.50
N LYS A 737 -13.59 17.62 21.11
CA LYS A 737 -13.88 19.06 21.05
C LYS A 737 -12.78 19.77 20.28
N ALA A 738 -13.17 20.65 19.35
CA ALA A 738 -12.23 21.34 18.47
C ALA A 738 -12.79 22.69 18.02
N LYS A 739 -11.94 23.55 17.45
CA LYS A 739 -12.37 24.78 16.79
C LYS A 739 -13.06 24.46 15.46
N ALA A 740 -14.11 25.21 15.11
CA ALA A 740 -14.78 25.09 13.82
C ALA A 740 -14.10 25.99 12.78
N VAL A 741 -13.63 25.39 11.69
CA VAL A 741 -13.28 26.09 10.46
C VAL A 741 -14.46 25.96 9.49
N VAL A 742 -15.28 27.00 9.46
CA VAL A 742 -16.45 27.13 8.57
C VAL A 742 -15.97 27.60 7.20
N THR A 743 -16.29 26.86 6.13
CA THR A 743 -15.72 27.14 4.81
C THR A 743 -16.57 26.64 3.64
N LYS A 744 -16.47 27.32 2.49
CA LYS A 744 -17.02 26.88 1.19
C LYS A 744 -16.25 25.71 0.55
N ARG A 745 -15.08 25.37 1.10
CA ARG A 745 -14.23 24.28 0.59
C ARG A 745 -14.85 22.91 0.82
N ILE A 746 -15.81 22.79 1.74
CA ILE A 746 -16.62 21.59 1.93
C ILE A 746 -18.04 21.92 1.47
N ARG A 747 -18.57 21.10 0.56
CA ARG A 747 -19.88 21.29 -0.04
C ARG A 747 -20.84 20.20 0.41
N THR A 748 -22.09 20.57 0.63
CA THR A 748 -23.20 19.62 0.70
C THR A 748 -23.39 19.01 -0.69
N LEU A 749 -23.41 17.69 -0.81
CA LEU A 749 -23.65 16.97 -2.06
C LEU A 749 -25.03 16.32 -2.04
N LYS A 750 -25.68 16.23 -3.21
CA LYS A 750 -26.93 15.48 -3.34
C LYS A 750 -26.61 14.04 -3.72
N ALA A 751 -26.98 13.07 -2.89
CA ALA A 751 -26.87 11.65 -3.21
C ALA A 751 -28.13 10.90 -2.78
N ASN A 752 -28.67 10.07 -3.67
CA ASN A 752 -29.91 9.32 -3.47
C ASN A 752 -31.08 10.21 -2.94
N GLY A 753 -31.24 11.39 -3.54
CA GLY A 753 -32.26 12.38 -3.16
C GLY A 753 -32.03 13.08 -1.80
N LYS A 754 -30.92 12.83 -1.11
CA LYS A 754 -30.59 13.41 0.19
C LYS A 754 -29.45 14.43 0.07
N ASP A 755 -29.52 15.46 0.91
CA ASP A 755 -28.40 16.37 1.14
C ASP A 755 -27.41 15.70 2.12
N ILE A 756 -26.17 15.51 1.66
CA ILE A 756 -25.10 14.83 2.41
C ILE A 756 -24.01 15.85 2.75
N ASP A 757 -23.85 16.12 4.03
CA ASP A 757 -22.79 16.96 4.57
C ASP A 757 -21.59 16.13 5.05
N THR A 758 -20.40 16.72 4.96
CA THR A 758 -19.15 16.12 5.43
C THR A 758 -18.54 16.97 6.54
N ILE A 759 -18.04 16.33 7.60
CA ILE A 759 -17.20 16.92 8.64
C ILE A 759 -15.77 16.45 8.41
N GLY A 760 -14.86 17.42 8.24
CA GLY A 760 -13.44 17.13 8.06
C GLY A 760 -12.67 17.14 9.38
N ILE A 761 -11.92 16.07 9.67
CA ILE A 761 -11.18 15.92 10.94
C ILE A 761 -9.68 15.70 10.67
N PRO A 762 -8.83 16.74 10.74
CA PRO A 762 -7.39 16.55 10.69
C PRO A 762 -6.85 15.80 11.92
N ILE A 763 -5.83 14.97 11.71
CA ILE A 763 -5.40 13.94 12.68
C ILE A 763 -4.27 14.38 13.63
N HIS A 764 -3.90 15.64 13.73
CA HIS A 764 -2.54 15.99 14.16
C HIS A 764 -2.33 16.25 15.66
N TRP A 765 -3.40 16.31 16.43
CA TRP A 765 -3.36 16.70 17.84
C TRP A 765 -3.57 15.50 18.76
N GLY A 766 -3.17 15.68 20.01
CA GLY A 766 -3.24 14.72 21.09
C GLY A 766 -2.92 15.39 22.42
N TYR A 767 -2.63 14.60 23.44
CA TYR A 767 -2.35 15.10 24.78
C TYR A 767 -0.84 15.19 25.11
N GLU A 768 0.02 14.76 24.19
CA GLU A 768 1.48 14.91 24.26
C GLU A 768 1.99 15.94 23.24
N GLY A 769 3.12 16.59 23.54
CA GLY A 769 3.78 17.55 22.64
C GLY A 769 3.65 19.01 23.07
N VAL A 770 4.06 19.92 22.19
CA VAL A 770 4.17 21.37 22.46
C VAL A 770 3.11 22.22 21.76
N ALA A 771 2.31 21.63 20.85
CA ALA A 771 1.07 22.24 20.36
C ALA A 771 0.03 22.33 21.49
N LYS A 772 -1.04 23.11 21.29
CA LYS A 772 -2.16 23.09 22.24
C LYS A 772 -2.72 21.67 22.31
N LYS A 773 -2.94 21.19 23.54
CA LYS A 773 -3.52 19.86 23.77
C LYS A 773 -4.85 19.72 23.04
N GLY A 774 -5.07 18.56 22.46
CA GLY A 774 -6.27 18.22 21.72
C GLY A 774 -6.60 16.73 21.86
N PHE A 775 -7.70 16.35 21.23
CA PHE A 775 -8.19 14.97 21.23
C PHE A 775 -7.57 14.17 20.09
N ILE A 776 -7.39 12.88 20.32
CA ILE A 776 -7.06 11.92 19.25
C ILE A 776 -8.27 11.78 18.32
N ALA A 777 -8.10 12.08 17.03
CA ALA A 777 -9.16 11.99 16.01
C ALA A 777 -9.76 10.59 15.90
N ASN A 778 -8.94 9.55 16.11
CA ASN A 778 -9.37 8.16 16.11
C ASN A 778 -10.26 7.74 17.29
N THR A 779 -10.61 8.68 18.18
CA THR A 779 -11.76 8.51 19.09
C THR A 779 -13.07 8.27 18.32
N LEU A 780 -13.15 8.79 17.08
CA LEU A 780 -14.38 8.78 16.28
C LEU A 780 -14.49 7.59 15.32
N THR A 781 -13.38 6.97 14.92
CA THR A 781 -13.29 6.11 13.73
C THR A 781 -13.72 4.66 14.00
N PRO A 782 -14.35 3.98 13.02
CA PRO A 782 -14.89 2.63 13.21
C PRO A 782 -13.80 1.55 13.19
N PHE A 783 -14.00 0.48 13.97
CA PHE A 783 -13.07 -0.66 14.06
C PHE A 783 -13.44 -1.73 13.02
N VAL A 784 -13.33 -1.39 11.74
CA VAL A 784 -13.60 -2.25 10.57
C VAL A 784 -12.65 -1.83 9.44
N GLY A 785 -12.35 -2.73 8.51
CA GLY A 785 -11.39 -2.46 7.44
C GLY A 785 -11.62 -3.21 6.14
N ASP A 786 -10.70 -2.99 5.20
CA ASP A 786 -10.63 -3.60 3.88
C ASP A 786 -10.70 -5.13 3.94
N ALA A 787 -11.48 -5.75 3.05
CA ALA A 787 -11.69 -7.21 3.04
C ALA A 787 -10.41 -8.03 2.81
N ASN A 788 -9.39 -7.46 2.17
CA ASN A 788 -8.15 -8.15 1.84
C ASN A 788 -7.08 -7.94 2.91
N THR A 789 -6.89 -6.69 3.31
CA THR A 789 -5.74 -6.24 4.13
C THR A 789 -6.11 -5.89 5.56
N GLN A 790 -7.40 -5.77 5.86
CA GLN A 790 -7.92 -5.27 7.13
C GLN A 790 -7.47 -3.82 7.44
N THR A 791 -7.07 -3.06 6.42
CA THR A 791 -6.76 -1.62 6.54
C THR A 791 -8.02 -0.87 6.99
N PRO A 792 -8.00 -0.13 8.11
CA PRO A 792 -9.24 0.41 8.66
C PRO A 792 -9.92 1.49 7.82
N GLU A 793 -11.24 1.56 7.95
CA GLU A 793 -12.15 2.50 7.26
C GLU A 793 -12.13 3.89 7.92
N PHE A 794 -10.99 4.59 7.81
CA PHE A 794 -10.77 5.92 8.40
C PHE A 794 -11.35 7.08 7.58
N LYS A 795 -11.73 6.83 6.31
CA LYS A 795 -12.06 7.89 5.34
C LYS A 795 -13.55 8.11 5.13
N SER A 796 -14.40 7.20 5.55
CA SER A 796 -15.84 7.35 5.45
C SER A 796 -16.54 6.65 6.60
N PHE A 797 -17.12 7.42 7.51
CA PHE A 797 -17.87 6.92 8.66
C PHE A 797 -18.91 7.97 9.07
N LEU A 798 -19.69 7.74 10.13
CA LEU A 798 -20.74 8.68 10.54
C LEU A 798 -20.40 9.44 11.83
N VAL A 799 -20.75 10.74 11.83
CA VAL A 799 -20.61 11.63 12.98
C VAL A 799 -21.82 12.56 13.13
N ASN A 800 -21.94 13.16 14.31
CA ASN A 800 -22.77 14.33 14.59
C ASN A 800 -21.88 15.50 15.05
N VAL A 801 -22.35 16.73 14.93
CA VAL A 801 -21.66 17.93 15.43
C VAL A 801 -22.63 18.87 16.14
N GLU A 802 -22.22 19.38 17.30
CA GLU A 802 -22.99 20.31 18.12
C GLU A 802 -22.10 21.45 18.64
N LYS A 803 -22.70 22.62 18.86
CA LYS A 803 -22.03 23.76 19.48
C LYS A 803 -21.85 23.50 20.98
N VAL A 804 -20.68 23.86 21.53
CA VAL A 804 -20.36 23.71 22.97
C VAL A 804 -20.70 24.97 23.74
#